data_AF-A0A835Q861-F1
#
_entry.id   AF-A0A835Q861-F1
#
_cell.length_a   1.000
_cell.length_b   1.000
_cell.length_c   1.000
_cell.angle_alpha   90.00
_cell.angle_beta   90.00
_cell.angle_gamma   90.00
#
_symmetry.space_group_name_H-M   'P 1'
#
loop_
_entity.id
_entity.type
_entity.pdbx_description
1 polymer ?
#
loop_
_entity_poly.entity_id
_entity_poly.type
_entity_poly.pdbx_seq_one_letter_code
_entity_poly.pdbx_strand_id
1 'polypeptide(L)'
;MPMAPWSISGCSILRFTDHPPVCVFRSRRFFHFGNSLAHAALKLPIALPVFPTRPLNLRINYIHSTFHAHNLFALVMEELNGMRSRRRARSTNKVEFPSTEESLEVKHGKRFLQKGCLLEFRKDSQKLLLAVAEKPDGKKNWIVCDQNGIVSSIKPQQVTYIVPGIENFGHTDIPDFFQKAQSLLIVYGNNEPLQSYCAHLLLSNDEIYFNKLERKGSSSVYEPRPMAQVEELIHRKHLEEALKKEEEEFIKLLASAKALPPCSKPSKSSWLKEEKCRQLIKSLEAYAIDTCENDEQSKIAGNLLKGMGLSKTSSAAVNLLIQIGYFPVHVNLDILRLNICTEQNEEVLLDVENLLMTSVDLDEERRKDLSSLKVYAIDVNEADELDDALSATKLPDGRIKVWIHVADPASLVKPRSRIDRKAMQRGASIFLPTATFPMFPEKLALEVMSLQQGKLCKAISVCVTLNRDGSIAEYTIENSIIRPTYMLTYESASELLNLGLEEESELQILAEAASLRFCWRQHQGAIDMAMIEPRIKVVNPDDPEPSINLYVEDQSDPAMRLVSEMMILCGEVVATFGSINNIHLPYRGQTKSSISVSAFDHLPEGPARSSAFVRAMRAAEMEFKRPIRHAALGVPCYVQFTSPIRRYVDLLAHYQIKSFLRGEPLPFSSGELEGIVCLVNLHVRVAKKIQSSSLRYWLLEYFRRQPRERKFCALILRFIKDRMAALLLVEVGIQASASVSSGKHIGDMIEVIIEHAHPRDDVLSVSEV
;
A
#
# COMPACT_ATOMS: atom_id res chain seq x y z
N MET A 1 22.62 27.44 -21.21
CA MET A 1 22.24 26.18 -20.56
C MET A 1 23.08 26.01 -19.31
N PRO A 2 22.46 26.12 -18.13
CA PRO A 2 22.85 25.22 -17.04
C PRO A 2 21.65 24.67 -16.25
N MET A 3 21.97 23.64 -15.48
CA MET A 3 21.14 22.66 -14.82
C MET A 3 20.31 23.21 -13.65
N ALA A 4 19.11 22.66 -13.49
CA ALA A 4 18.18 22.93 -12.40
C ALA A 4 18.56 22.14 -11.12
N PRO A 5 18.68 22.77 -9.94
CA PRO A 5 18.73 22.07 -8.66
C PRO A 5 17.32 21.84 -8.10
N TRP A 6 17.10 20.61 -7.64
CA TRP A 6 15.85 20.13 -7.06
C TRP A 6 15.78 20.56 -5.58
N SER A 7 14.66 21.15 -5.19
CA SER A 7 14.46 21.78 -3.88
C SER A 7 13.86 20.82 -2.83
N ILE A 8 14.37 20.96 -1.61
CA ILE A 8 13.96 20.27 -0.39
C ILE A 8 12.73 21.00 0.17
N SER A 9 11.64 20.29 0.48
CA SER A 9 10.46 20.85 1.16
C SER A 9 10.30 20.14 2.51
N GLY A 10 10.65 20.86 3.58
CA GLY A 10 10.40 20.47 4.96
C GLY A 10 9.48 21.49 5.62
N CYS A 11 8.19 21.41 5.32
CA CYS A 11 7.11 22.05 6.08
C CYS A 11 5.79 21.39 5.67
N SER A 12 5.18 20.64 6.59
CA SER A 12 3.91 19.95 6.37
C SER A 12 2.75 20.93 6.59
N ILE A 13 2.55 21.88 5.68
CA ILE A 13 1.23 22.47 5.45
C ILE A 13 0.66 21.76 4.24
N LEU A 14 -0.44 21.04 4.45
CA LEU A 14 -1.20 20.35 3.42
C LEU A 14 -1.51 21.29 2.26
N ARG A 15 -1.00 20.98 1.06
CA ARG A 15 -1.49 21.55 -0.18
C ARG A 15 -2.83 20.89 -0.49
N PHE A 16 -3.92 21.62 -0.29
CA PHE A 16 -5.19 21.32 -0.94
C PHE A 16 -5.12 21.79 -2.39
N THR A 17 -5.53 20.90 -3.29
CA THR A 17 -5.49 21.00 -4.75
C THR A 17 -6.55 21.95 -5.29
N ASP A 18 -6.14 22.86 -6.20
CA ASP A 18 -7.04 23.45 -7.19
C ASP A 18 -7.10 22.52 -8.42
N HIS A 19 -8.30 22.15 -8.86
CA HIS A 19 -8.68 22.19 -10.27
C HIS A 19 -10.22 22.32 -10.42
N PRO A 20 -10.72 23.21 -11.32
CA PRO A 20 -12.14 23.46 -11.55
C PRO A 20 -12.77 22.43 -12.53
N PRO A 21 -14.10 22.45 -12.73
CA PRO A 21 -14.85 21.28 -13.21
C PRO A 21 -14.92 21.16 -14.74
N VAL A 22 -15.33 19.97 -15.20
CA VAL A 22 -16.27 19.68 -16.32
C VAL A 22 -15.79 18.65 -17.37
N CYS A 23 -16.71 17.69 -17.60
CA CYS A 23 -16.97 16.83 -18.76
C CYS A 23 -16.00 15.76 -19.28
N VAL A 24 -16.55 14.54 -19.20
CA VAL A 24 -16.42 13.39 -20.10
C VAL A 24 -16.03 13.76 -21.55
N PHE A 25 -14.88 13.29 -22.02
CA PHE A 25 -14.71 12.72 -23.36
C PHE A 25 -13.55 11.72 -23.38
N ARG A 26 -13.86 10.47 -23.76
CA ARG A 26 -12.89 9.41 -24.04
C ARG A 26 -12.10 9.75 -25.31
N SER A 27 -10.77 9.67 -25.26
CA SER A 27 -10.00 9.13 -26.40
C SER A 27 -8.68 8.52 -25.93
N ARG A 28 -8.44 7.28 -26.38
CA ARG A 28 -7.18 6.54 -26.25
C ARG A 28 -6.15 7.14 -27.21
N ARG A 29 -4.91 7.29 -26.77
CA ARG A 29 -3.72 7.02 -27.61
C ARG A 29 -2.48 6.81 -26.75
N PHE A 30 -1.86 5.66 -26.97
CA PHE A 30 -0.58 5.21 -26.44
C PHE A 30 0.56 6.11 -26.94
N PHE A 31 1.54 6.38 -26.07
CA PHE A 31 2.93 6.56 -26.49
C PHE A 31 3.87 5.90 -25.46
N HIS A 32 4.55 4.84 -25.92
CA HIS A 32 5.69 4.23 -25.26
C HIS A 32 6.87 5.20 -25.26
N PHE A 33 7.55 5.32 -24.12
CA PHE A 33 8.97 5.66 -24.06
C PHE A 33 9.67 4.60 -23.22
N GLY A 34 10.51 3.80 -23.88
CA GLY A 34 11.36 2.81 -23.26
C GLY A 34 12.62 3.46 -22.68
N ASN A 35 13.03 2.98 -21.50
CA ASN A 35 14.37 3.22 -20.97
C ASN A 35 15.18 1.92 -21.12
N SER A 36 16.12 1.94 -22.05
CA SER A 36 17.29 1.07 -22.01
C SER A 36 18.31 1.71 -21.07
N LEU A 37 18.85 0.97 -20.11
CA LEU A 37 20.22 1.20 -19.63
C LEU A 37 20.79 -0.12 -19.09
N ALA A 38 21.97 -0.42 -19.63
CA ALA A 38 22.70 -1.66 -19.58
C ALA A 38 23.19 -2.07 -18.18
N HIS A 39 23.19 -3.37 -17.91
CA HIS A 39 24.05 -3.99 -16.91
C HIS A 39 25.22 -4.67 -17.62
N ALA A 40 26.42 -4.17 -17.31
CA ALA A 40 27.69 -4.77 -17.70
C ALA A 40 28.03 -5.90 -16.72
N ALA A 41 28.15 -7.13 -17.23
CA ALA A 41 28.68 -8.27 -16.49
C ALA A 41 30.01 -8.70 -17.12
N LEU A 42 31.06 -8.71 -16.29
CA LEU A 42 32.41 -9.16 -16.59
C LEU A 42 32.44 -10.64 -16.99
N LYS A 43 33.10 -10.92 -18.12
CA LYS A 43 33.48 -12.27 -18.57
C LYS A 43 34.92 -12.56 -18.15
N LEU A 44 35.18 -13.75 -17.64
CA LEU A 44 36.45 -14.46 -17.83
C LEU A 44 36.17 -15.97 -18.05
N PRO A 45 36.97 -16.67 -18.88
CA PRO A 45 36.62 -17.95 -19.49
C PRO A 45 37.36 -19.12 -18.83
N ILE A 46 36.74 -20.31 -18.80
CA ILE A 46 37.47 -21.57 -18.65
C ILE A 46 36.91 -22.60 -19.63
N ALA A 47 37.83 -23.19 -20.39
CA ALA A 47 37.62 -24.11 -21.49
C ALA A 47 37.43 -25.57 -21.03
N LEU A 48 36.72 -26.34 -21.86
CA LEU A 48 36.57 -27.80 -21.81
C LEU A 48 37.89 -28.53 -22.11
N PRO A 49 37.97 -29.83 -21.77
CA PRO A 49 38.20 -30.79 -22.84
C PRO A 49 37.35 -32.08 -22.77
N VAL A 50 37.36 -32.75 -23.93
CA VAL A 50 36.53 -33.84 -24.45
C VAL A 50 37.14 -35.23 -24.14
N PHE A 51 36.36 -36.30 -23.95
CA PHE A 51 36.23 -37.55 -24.76
C PHE A 51 35.94 -38.77 -23.83
N PRO A 52 35.65 -40.00 -24.33
CA PRO A 52 34.40 -40.49 -24.96
C PRO A 52 33.85 -41.75 -24.23
N THR A 53 32.66 -42.26 -24.59
CA THR A 53 32.42 -43.72 -24.75
C THR A 53 31.00 -44.00 -25.28
N ARG A 54 30.95 -44.73 -26.40
CA ARG A 54 29.89 -45.66 -26.84
C ARG A 54 30.47 -47.08 -26.63
N PRO A 55 29.70 -48.17 -26.81
CA PRO A 55 28.29 -48.43 -26.51
C PRO A 55 28.14 -49.77 -25.73
N LEU A 56 26.96 -50.06 -25.19
CA LEU A 56 26.59 -51.46 -24.86
C LEU A 56 25.28 -51.82 -25.57
N ASN A 57 25.46 -52.66 -26.58
CA ASN A 57 24.45 -53.40 -27.30
C ASN A 57 23.73 -54.36 -26.34
N LEU A 58 22.41 -54.28 -26.28
CA LEU A 58 21.57 -55.45 -26.08
C LEU A 58 20.66 -55.59 -27.29
N ARG A 59 21.12 -56.43 -28.22
CA ARG A 59 20.31 -57.04 -29.27
C ARG A 59 19.36 -58.03 -28.59
N ILE A 60 18.06 -57.83 -28.77
CA ILE A 60 17.11 -58.95 -28.90
C ILE A 60 16.42 -58.73 -30.25
N ASN A 61 16.68 -59.66 -31.17
CA ASN A 61 16.17 -59.65 -32.53
C ASN A 61 14.74 -60.22 -32.56
N TYR A 62 13.87 -59.46 -33.22
CA TYR A 62 12.82 -59.89 -34.16
C TYR A 62 11.91 -61.07 -33.81
N ILE A 63 10.61 -60.76 -33.63
CA ILE A 63 9.56 -61.33 -34.48
C ILE A 63 8.67 -60.19 -34.98
N HIS A 64 8.64 -60.02 -36.31
CA HIS A 64 7.62 -59.24 -37.01
C HIS A 64 6.24 -59.87 -36.72
N SER A 65 5.38 -59.17 -36.00
CA SER A 65 3.94 -59.33 -36.14
C SER A 65 3.35 -57.97 -36.46
N THR A 66 3.07 -57.77 -37.74
CA THR A 66 2.18 -56.75 -38.27
C THR A 66 0.89 -56.69 -37.45
N PHE A 67 0.73 -55.70 -36.58
CA PHE A 67 -0.58 -55.27 -36.12
C PHE A 67 -0.94 -54.01 -36.88
N HIS A 68 -1.76 -54.22 -37.91
CA HIS A 68 -2.41 -53.17 -38.67
C HIS A 68 -3.11 -52.20 -37.73
N ALA A 69 -2.91 -50.91 -38.01
CA ALA A 69 -3.70 -49.82 -37.47
C ALA A 69 -5.20 -50.16 -37.52
N HIS A 70 -5.82 -50.32 -36.35
CA HIS A 70 -7.24 -50.03 -36.24
C HIS A 70 -7.39 -48.53 -36.38
N ASN A 71 -7.71 -48.14 -37.61
CA ASN A 71 -8.06 -46.79 -38.02
C ASN A 71 -9.12 -46.26 -37.06
N LEU A 72 -8.96 -45.04 -36.53
CA LEU A 72 -9.97 -44.33 -35.73
C LEU A 72 -11.33 -44.27 -36.46
N PHE A 73 -11.31 -44.30 -37.80
CA PHE A 73 -12.47 -44.49 -38.65
C PHE A 73 -13.22 -45.81 -38.39
N ALA A 74 -12.52 -46.89 -38.06
CA ALA A 74 -13.12 -48.18 -37.69
C ALA A 74 -13.82 -48.12 -36.34
N LEU A 75 -13.26 -47.45 -35.33
CA LEU A 75 -13.92 -47.25 -34.01
C LEU A 75 -15.19 -46.40 -34.14
N VAL A 76 -15.15 -45.31 -34.92
CA VAL A 76 -16.31 -44.47 -35.20
C VAL A 76 -17.37 -45.22 -36.03
N MET A 77 -16.94 -46.04 -36.99
CA MET A 77 -17.84 -46.89 -37.78
C MET A 77 -18.37 -48.10 -36.99
N GLU A 78 -17.67 -48.57 -35.96
CA GLU A 78 -18.06 -49.65 -35.06
C GLU A 78 -19.09 -49.17 -34.02
N GLU A 79 -18.96 -47.92 -33.53
CA GLU A 79 -19.99 -47.24 -32.75
C GLU A 79 -21.28 -47.03 -33.57
N LEU A 80 -21.13 -46.59 -34.82
CA LEU A 80 -22.23 -46.40 -35.77
C LEU A 80 -22.85 -47.73 -36.25
N ASN A 81 -22.07 -48.80 -36.38
CA ASN A 81 -22.57 -50.14 -36.67
C ASN A 81 -23.18 -50.81 -35.45
N GLY A 82 -22.68 -50.59 -34.24
CA GLY A 82 -23.28 -51.03 -32.98
C GLY A 82 -24.68 -50.46 -32.77
N MET A 83 -24.91 -49.22 -33.21
CA MET A 83 -26.24 -48.59 -33.26
C MET A 83 -27.15 -49.16 -34.37
N ARG A 84 -26.59 -49.71 -35.46
CA ARG A 84 -27.35 -50.37 -36.56
C ARG A 84 -27.66 -51.84 -36.28
N SER A 85 -26.78 -52.57 -35.60
CA SER A 85 -26.93 -54.00 -35.27
C SER A 85 -28.00 -54.25 -34.19
N ARG A 86 -28.34 -53.25 -33.37
CA ARG A 86 -29.47 -53.31 -32.41
C ARG A 86 -30.86 -53.27 -33.08
N ARG A 87 -30.94 -53.26 -34.41
CA ARG A 87 -32.21 -53.36 -35.17
C ARG A 87 -32.14 -54.33 -36.36
N ARG A 88 -31.57 -55.52 -36.19
CA ARG A 88 -31.95 -56.76 -36.93
C ARG A 88 -31.14 -57.97 -36.46
N ALA A 89 -31.70 -58.72 -35.52
CA ALA A 89 -31.41 -60.15 -35.35
C ALA A 89 -32.74 -60.91 -35.19
N ARG A 90 -33.09 -61.57 -36.29
CA ARG A 90 -33.86 -62.82 -36.47
C ARG A 90 -35.15 -63.07 -35.67
N SER A 91 -36.25 -63.03 -36.44
CA SER A 91 -37.35 -63.99 -36.33
C SER A 91 -36.83 -65.43 -36.47
N THR A 92 -37.18 -66.31 -35.53
CA THR A 92 -37.65 -67.70 -35.77
C THR A 92 -38.25 -68.30 -34.48
N ASN A 93 -39.57 -68.53 -34.52
CA ASN A 93 -40.39 -69.63 -33.97
C ASN A 93 -40.49 -69.99 -32.46
N LYS A 94 -41.78 -70.12 -32.09
CA LYS A 94 -42.48 -70.98 -31.09
C LYS A 94 -42.76 -70.47 -29.66
N VAL A 95 -44.00 -69.98 -29.49
CA VAL A 95 -45.07 -70.44 -28.55
C VAL A 95 -44.67 -70.73 -27.09
N GLU A 96 -45.10 -69.89 -26.13
CA GLU A 96 -46.22 -70.10 -25.18
C GLU A 96 -46.38 -68.88 -24.21
N PHE A 97 -47.64 -68.51 -23.89
CA PHE A 97 -48.06 -67.56 -22.83
C PHE A 97 -48.15 -68.33 -21.46
N PRO A 98 -48.25 -67.71 -20.24
CA PRO A 98 -48.93 -66.44 -19.92
C PRO A 98 -48.32 -65.55 -18.78
N SER A 99 -48.98 -64.39 -18.56
CA SER A 99 -49.16 -63.64 -17.28
C SER A 99 -47.91 -63.06 -16.59
N THR A 100 -47.84 -61.82 -16.08
CA THR A 100 -48.80 -60.77 -15.72
C THR A 100 -47.98 -59.49 -15.44
N GLU A 101 -48.58 -58.32 -15.65
CA GLU A 101 -48.42 -57.02 -14.94
C GLU A 101 -47.17 -56.83 -14.05
N GLU A 102 -46.37 -55.76 -14.12
CA GLU A 102 -46.77 -54.36 -14.20
C GLU A 102 -45.56 -53.45 -14.53
N SER A 103 -45.90 -52.28 -15.05
CA SER A 103 -45.13 -51.12 -15.53
C SER A 103 -43.95 -50.60 -14.70
N LEU A 104 -42.95 -50.02 -15.40
CA LEU A 104 -42.38 -48.69 -15.09
C LEU A 104 -41.73 -48.06 -16.35
N GLU A 105 -42.16 -46.84 -16.67
CA GLU A 105 -41.81 -46.02 -17.83
C GLU A 105 -40.36 -45.51 -17.81
N VAL A 106 -39.73 -45.40 -18.99
CA VAL A 106 -38.64 -44.42 -19.27
C VAL A 106 -38.97 -43.67 -20.57
N LYS A 107 -39.41 -42.41 -20.42
CA LYS A 107 -39.84 -41.49 -21.48
C LYS A 107 -38.64 -40.96 -22.30
N HIS A 108 -38.59 -41.28 -23.60
CA HIS A 108 -37.80 -40.52 -24.59
C HIS A 108 -38.62 -39.33 -25.11
N GLY A 109 -38.15 -38.10 -24.87
CA GLY A 109 -38.84 -36.85 -25.20
C GLY A 109 -38.97 -36.56 -26.70
N LYS A 110 -40.19 -36.20 -27.12
CA LYS A 110 -40.58 -35.77 -28.47
C LYS A 110 -40.00 -34.38 -28.80
N ARG A 111 -39.17 -34.25 -29.85
CA ARG A 111 -38.92 -32.94 -30.48
C ARG A 111 -40.18 -32.54 -31.29
N PHE A 112 -40.77 -31.40 -30.96
CA PHE A 112 -41.92 -30.84 -31.68
C PHE A 112 -41.41 -30.08 -32.92
N LEU A 113 -42.04 -30.32 -34.08
CA LEU A 113 -41.84 -29.51 -35.28
C LEU A 113 -42.28 -28.06 -35.01
N GLN A 114 -41.50 -27.09 -35.48
CA GLN A 114 -41.82 -25.67 -35.43
C GLN A 114 -41.78 -25.07 -36.84
N LYS A 115 -42.47 -23.94 -37.04
CA LYS A 115 -42.48 -23.25 -38.34
C LYS A 115 -41.06 -22.74 -38.67
N GLY A 116 -40.65 -22.87 -39.92
CA GLY A 116 -39.35 -22.42 -40.41
C GLY A 116 -38.20 -23.39 -40.12
N CYS A 117 -38.48 -24.59 -39.58
CA CYS A 117 -37.48 -25.64 -39.46
C CYS A 117 -37.26 -26.33 -40.80
N LEU A 118 -35.99 -26.47 -41.19
CA LEU A 118 -35.59 -27.34 -42.30
C LEU A 118 -35.57 -28.79 -41.82
N LEU A 119 -36.24 -29.68 -42.55
CA LEU A 119 -36.40 -31.08 -42.20
C LEU A 119 -36.24 -31.96 -43.45
N GLU A 120 -35.78 -33.19 -43.23
CA GLU A 120 -35.82 -34.25 -44.21
C GLU A 120 -37.03 -35.14 -43.92
N PHE A 121 -37.83 -35.43 -44.95
CA PHE A 121 -38.97 -36.32 -44.83
C PHE A 121 -39.11 -37.27 -46.02
N ARG A 122 -39.84 -38.36 -45.78
CA ARG A 122 -40.10 -39.42 -46.76
C ARG A 122 -41.51 -39.28 -47.33
N LYS A 123 -41.61 -38.89 -48.60
CA LYS A 123 -42.89 -38.70 -49.32
C LYS A 123 -43.50 -40.05 -49.73
N ASP A 124 -42.66 -40.99 -50.20
CA ASP A 124 -42.99 -42.37 -50.57
C ASP A 124 -41.83 -43.33 -50.22
N SER A 125 -42.02 -44.65 -50.34
CA SER A 125 -41.05 -45.70 -49.96
C SER A 125 -39.67 -45.65 -50.62
N GLN A 126 -39.42 -44.72 -51.56
CA GLN A 126 -38.15 -44.60 -52.28
C GLN A 126 -37.54 -43.19 -52.38
N LYS A 127 -38.18 -42.11 -51.89
CA LYS A 127 -37.65 -40.73 -52.09
C LYS A 127 -37.63 -39.89 -50.80
N LEU A 128 -36.43 -39.46 -50.39
CA LEU A 128 -36.18 -38.49 -49.33
C LEU A 128 -36.14 -37.08 -49.93
N LEU A 129 -36.81 -36.14 -49.28
CA LEU A 129 -36.87 -34.74 -49.69
C LEU A 129 -36.62 -33.84 -48.49
N LEU A 130 -35.94 -32.72 -48.74
CA LEU A 130 -35.88 -31.58 -47.84
C LEU A 130 -37.16 -30.75 -47.99
N ALA A 131 -37.68 -30.33 -46.86
CA ALA A 131 -38.79 -29.39 -46.80
C ALA A 131 -38.64 -28.45 -45.61
N VAL A 132 -39.40 -27.37 -45.67
CA VAL A 132 -39.57 -26.46 -44.54
C VAL A 132 -40.92 -26.70 -43.92
N ALA A 133 -40.96 -26.82 -42.59
CA ALA A 133 -42.21 -26.84 -41.84
C ALA A 133 -42.90 -25.47 -41.90
N GLU A 134 -44.11 -25.42 -42.43
CA GLU A 134 -44.86 -24.16 -42.62
C GLU A 134 -45.87 -23.95 -41.49
N LYS A 135 -46.74 -24.93 -41.24
CA LYS A 135 -47.78 -24.85 -40.22
C LYS A 135 -48.32 -26.23 -39.84
N PRO A 136 -48.88 -26.40 -38.64
CA PRO A 136 -49.58 -27.64 -38.28
C PRO A 136 -50.81 -27.85 -39.16
N ASP A 137 -51.10 -29.12 -39.46
CA ASP A 137 -52.29 -29.58 -40.18
C ASP A 137 -53.06 -30.57 -39.31
N GLY A 138 -54.09 -30.06 -38.63
CA GLY A 138 -54.80 -30.77 -37.58
C GLY A 138 -53.95 -31.02 -36.33
N LYS A 139 -54.32 -32.06 -35.54
CA LYS A 139 -53.71 -32.32 -34.22
C LYS A 139 -52.35 -33.01 -34.27
N LYS A 140 -51.97 -33.61 -35.41
CA LYS A 140 -50.80 -34.49 -35.50
C LYS A 140 -49.92 -34.27 -36.73
N ASN A 141 -50.45 -33.73 -37.84
CA ASN A 141 -49.68 -33.59 -39.07
C ASN A 141 -49.12 -32.17 -39.22
N TRP A 142 -48.19 -32.00 -40.15
CA TRP A 142 -47.60 -30.71 -40.51
C TRP A 142 -47.66 -30.51 -42.01
N ILE A 143 -48.04 -29.30 -42.43
CA ILE A 143 -47.83 -28.85 -43.80
C ILE A 143 -46.37 -28.44 -43.93
N VAL A 144 -45.71 -29.05 -44.91
CA VAL A 144 -44.33 -28.73 -45.29
C VAL A 144 -44.27 -28.35 -46.77
N CYS A 145 -43.39 -27.43 -47.11
CA CYS A 145 -43.09 -27.07 -48.50
C CYS A 145 -41.75 -27.70 -48.90
N ASP A 146 -41.78 -28.62 -49.87
CA ASP A 146 -40.58 -29.33 -50.31
C ASP A 146 -39.66 -28.49 -51.20
N GLN A 147 -38.46 -28.99 -51.46
CA GLN A 147 -37.45 -28.37 -52.33
C GLN A 147 -37.92 -28.05 -53.77
N ASN A 148 -39.06 -28.58 -54.22
CA ASN A 148 -39.65 -28.28 -55.53
C ASN A 148 -40.81 -27.29 -55.42
N GLY A 149 -41.02 -26.68 -54.25
CA GLY A 149 -42.14 -25.78 -53.97
C GLY A 149 -43.48 -26.50 -53.78
N ILE A 150 -43.49 -27.82 -53.65
CA ILE A 150 -44.73 -28.59 -53.48
C ILE A 150 -45.09 -28.62 -52.00
N VAL A 151 -46.26 -28.09 -51.68
CA VAL A 151 -46.83 -28.09 -50.33
C VAL A 151 -47.54 -29.42 -50.09
N SER A 152 -47.18 -30.13 -49.01
CA SER A 152 -47.78 -31.43 -48.66
C SER A 152 -47.97 -31.58 -47.16
N SER A 153 -49.01 -32.31 -46.76
CA SER A 153 -49.26 -32.67 -45.35
C SER A 153 -48.53 -33.96 -45.00
N ILE A 154 -47.69 -33.92 -43.97
CA ILE A 154 -46.87 -35.05 -43.54
C ILE A 154 -47.20 -35.45 -42.10
N LYS A 155 -47.18 -36.76 -41.85
CA LYS A 155 -47.23 -37.31 -40.50
C LYS A 155 -45.85 -37.18 -39.84
N PRO A 156 -45.74 -37.00 -38.52
CA PRO A 156 -44.45 -36.89 -37.83
C PRO A 156 -43.53 -38.10 -38.05
N GLN A 157 -44.11 -39.27 -38.31
CA GLN A 157 -43.41 -40.51 -38.63
C GLN A 157 -42.68 -40.49 -39.97
N GLN A 158 -43.06 -39.57 -40.87
CA GLN A 158 -42.42 -39.39 -42.18
C GLN A 158 -41.18 -38.49 -42.09
N VAL A 159 -41.00 -37.75 -40.99
CA VAL A 159 -39.79 -36.94 -40.77
C VAL A 159 -38.66 -37.89 -40.39
N THR A 160 -37.62 -37.91 -41.21
CA THR A 160 -36.42 -38.72 -40.98
C THR A 160 -35.40 -37.94 -40.16
N TYR A 161 -35.30 -36.63 -40.36
CA TYR A 161 -34.38 -35.77 -39.62
C TYR A 161 -34.86 -34.31 -39.59
N ILE A 162 -34.54 -33.59 -38.50
CA ILE A 162 -34.77 -32.13 -38.39
C ILE A 162 -33.39 -31.48 -38.24
N VAL A 163 -33.08 -30.52 -39.11
CA VAL A 163 -31.78 -29.84 -39.12
C VAL A 163 -31.67 -28.93 -37.89
N PRO A 164 -30.80 -29.22 -36.91
CA PRO A 164 -30.71 -28.44 -35.69
C PRO A 164 -30.08 -27.07 -35.95
N GLY A 165 -30.58 -26.03 -35.27
CA GLY A 165 -30.04 -24.68 -35.35
C GLY A 165 -30.52 -23.84 -36.55
N ILE A 166 -31.43 -24.37 -37.37
CA ILE A 166 -32.08 -23.64 -38.47
C ILE A 166 -33.53 -23.35 -38.08
N GLU A 167 -33.79 -22.08 -37.76
CA GLU A 167 -35.12 -21.53 -37.46
C GLU A 167 -35.39 -20.36 -38.42
N ASN A 168 -36.65 -20.13 -38.80
CA ASN A 168 -37.07 -19.09 -39.76
C ASN A 168 -36.54 -19.27 -41.20
N PHE A 169 -36.30 -20.50 -41.64
CA PHE A 169 -35.86 -20.83 -43.00
C PHE A 169 -37.04 -20.85 -43.98
N GLY A 170 -36.92 -20.24 -45.17
CA GLY A 170 -37.96 -20.22 -46.20
C GLY A 170 -37.75 -21.32 -47.25
N HIS A 171 -38.84 -21.81 -47.86
CA HIS A 171 -38.71 -22.82 -48.93
C HIS A 171 -37.93 -22.31 -50.16
N THR A 172 -37.93 -20.99 -50.39
CA THR A 172 -37.14 -20.30 -51.42
C THR A 172 -35.63 -20.36 -51.18
N ASP A 173 -35.21 -20.67 -49.94
CA ASP A 173 -33.81 -20.72 -49.54
C ASP A 173 -33.22 -22.13 -49.74
N ILE A 174 -34.06 -23.13 -50.02
CA ILE A 174 -33.65 -24.52 -50.22
C ILE A 174 -32.69 -24.67 -51.43
N PRO A 175 -32.92 -24.03 -52.61
CA PRO A 175 -31.98 -24.13 -53.73
C PRO A 175 -30.61 -23.51 -53.45
N ASP A 176 -30.56 -22.34 -52.79
CA ASP A 176 -29.32 -21.67 -52.41
C ASP A 176 -28.55 -22.47 -51.34
N PHE A 177 -29.27 -23.08 -50.39
CA PHE A 177 -28.72 -24.05 -49.45
C PHE A 177 -28.15 -25.28 -50.15
N PHE A 178 -28.84 -25.80 -51.17
CA PHE A 178 -28.38 -26.94 -51.95
C PHE A 178 -27.10 -26.60 -52.73
N GLN A 179 -27.03 -25.41 -53.33
CA GLN A 179 -25.88 -24.93 -54.09
C GLN A 179 -24.67 -24.63 -53.21
N LYS A 180 -24.89 -24.00 -52.04
CA LYS A 180 -23.84 -23.80 -51.02
C LYS A 180 -23.32 -25.14 -50.49
N ALA A 181 -24.20 -26.10 -50.26
CA ALA A 181 -23.78 -27.41 -49.79
C ALA A 181 -23.05 -28.26 -50.84
N GLN A 182 -23.45 -28.16 -52.12
CA GLN A 182 -22.76 -28.82 -53.23
C GLN A 182 -21.38 -28.22 -53.50
N SER A 183 -21.22 -26.89 -53.34
CA SER A 183 -19.91 -26.24 -53.53
C SER A 183 -18.91 -26.53 -52.40
N LEU A 184 -19.36 -27.09 -51.28
CA LEU A 184 -18.55 -27.47 -50.11
C LEU A 184 -18.06 -28.92 -50.14
N LEU A 185 -18.21 -29.61 -51.28
CA LEU A 185 -17.92 -31.02 -51.45
C LEU A 185 -16.64 -31.23 -52.26
N ILE A 186 -15.59 -31.73 -51.61
CA ILE A 186 -14.78 -32.89 -52.00
C ILE A 186 -13.68 -33.07 -50.95
N VAL A 187 -13.64 -34.29 -50.39
CA VAL A 187 -12.50 -35.12 -49.93
C VAL A 187 -12.98 -35.93 -48.70
N TYR A 188 -13.52 -37.11 -49.01
CA TYR A 188 -13.88 -38.25 -48.15
C TYR A 188 -15.04 -38.11 -47.14
N GLY A 189 -16.19 -38.69 -47.52
CA GLY A 189 -17.30 -39.04 -46.62
C GLY A 189 -18.63 -38.43 -47.06
N ASN A 190 -19.60 -39.28 -47.43
CA ASN A 190 -21.00 -39.04 -47.81
C ASN A 190 -21.42 -37.59 -48.18
N ASN A 191 -21.85 -37.39 -49.43
CA ASN A 191 -22.16 -36.09 -50.05
C ASN A 191 -23.46 -35.41 -49.57
N GLU A 192 -23.92 -35.69 -48.35
CA GLU A 192 -25.11 -35.06 -47.81
C GLU A 192 -24.77 -33.69 -47.18
N PRO A 193 -25.34 -32.58 -47.69
CA PRO A 193 -25.18 -31.21 -47.19
C PRO A 193 -25.11 -31.05 -45.67
N LEU A 194 -26.01 -31.74 -45.01
CA LEU A 194 -26.22 -31.70 -43.58
C LEU A 194 -25.05 -32.32 -42.81
N GLN A 195 -24.55 -33.46 -43.27
CA GLN A 195 -23.46 -34.18 -42.61
C GLN A 195 -22.16 -33.36 -42.71
N SER A 196 -21.92 -32.71 -43.86
CA SER A 196 -20.78 -31.81 -44.05
C SER A 196 -20.84 -30.55 -43.19
N TYR A 197 -22.02 -29.95 -43.03
CA TYR A 197 -22.20 -28.81 -42.12
C TYR A 197 -22.00 -29.22 -40.66
N CYS A 198 -22.55 -30.35 -40.23
CA CYS A 198 -22.32 -30.89 -38.90
C CYS A 198 -20.84 -31.18 -38.64
N ALA A 199 -20.12 -31.75 -39.61
CA ALA A 199 -18.68 -31.97 -39.51
C ALA A 199 -17.91 -30.65 -39.40
N HIS A 200 -18.24 -29.64 -40.20
CA HIS A 200 -17.62 -28.31 -40.08
C HIS A 200 -17.85 -27.68 -38.71
N LEU A 201 -19.08 -27.71 -38.19
CA LEU A 201 -19.40 -27.13 -36.88
C LEU A 201 -18.65 -27.83 -35.74
N LEU A 202 -18.50 -29.16 -35.82
CA LEU A 202 -17.71 -29.92 -34.85
C LEU A 202 -16.23 -29.58 -34.93
N LEU A 203 -15.67 -29.49 -36.15
CA LEU A 203 -14.25 -29.19 -36.38
C LEU A 203 -13.90 -27.72 -36.14
N SER A 204 -14.83 -26.79 -36.38
CA SER A 204 -14.61 -25.35 -36.14
C SER A 204 -14.55 -25.01 -34.66
N ASN A 205 -15.22 -25.81 -33.83
CA ASN A 205 -15.25 -25.67 -32.39
C ASN A 205 -14.17 -26.54 -31.69
N ASP A 206 -13.42 -27.33 -32.47
CA ASP A 206 -12.38 -28.19 -31.93
C ASP A 206 -11.05 -27.44 -31.80
N GLU A 207 -10.63 -27.24 -30.56
CA GLU A 207 -9.38 -26.54 -30.24
C GLU A 207 -8.23 -27.50 -29.92
N ILE A 208 -8.47 -28.82 -29.92
CA ILE A 208 -7.55 -29.83 -29.36
C ILE A 208 -6.95 -30.72 -30.44
N TYR A 209 -7.78 -31.28 -31.32
CA TYR A 209 -7.42 -32.33 -32.25
C TYR A 209 -7.16 -31.83 -33.68
N PHE A 210 -7.74 -30.70 -34.10
CA PHE A 210 -7.63 -30.21 -35.48
C PHE A 210 -7.08 -28.77 -35.58
N ASN A 211 -6.32 -28.51 -36.64
CA ASN A 211 -5.89 -27.16 -37.05
C ASN A 211 -6.73 -26.69 -38.23
N LYS A 212 -7.15 -25.41 -38.19
CA LYS A 212 -7.78 -24.74 -39.33
C LYS A 212 -6.69 -24.16 -40.24
N LEU A 213 -6.60 -24.65 -41.46
CA LEU A 213 -5.68 -24.14 -42.48
C LEU A 213 -6.30 -22.92 -43.18
N GLU A 214 -5.61 -21.79 -43.15
CA GLU A 214 -5.97 -20.62 -43.94
C GLU A 214 -5.52 -20.80 -45.40
N ARG A 215 -6.48 -20.91 -46.33
CA ARG A 215 -6.23 -20.76 -47.76
C ARG A 215 -6.93 -19.50 -48.28
N LYS A 216 -6.37 -18.89 -49.32
CA LYS A 216 -7.04 -17.82 -50.08
C LYS A 216 -8.26 -18.40 -50.81
N GLY A 217 -9.43 -18.32 -50.19
CA GLY A 217 -10.71 -18.81 -50.70
C GLY A 217 -11.76 -18.95 -49.58
N SER A 218 -13.01 -19.25 -49.93
CA SER A 218 -14.14 -19.39 -48.99
C SER A 218 -14.22 -20.75 -48.27
N SER A 219 -13.22 -21.63 -48.42
CA SER A 219 -13.21 -22.98 -47.84
C SER A 219 -12.27 -23.10 -46.63
N SER A 220 -12.82 -23.52 -45.48
CA SER A 220 -12.05 -23.87 -44.29
C SER A 220 -11.63 -25.34 -44.37
N VAL A 221 -10.32 -25.61 -44.42
CA VAL A 221 -9.77 -26.97 -44.43
C VAL A 221 -9.23 -27.28 -43.03
N TYR A 222 -9.54 -28.45 -42.49
CA TYR A 222 -9.07 -28.89 -41.19
C TYR A 222 -8.11 -30.06 -41.35
N GLU A 223 -7.00 -30.04 -40.63
CA GLU A 223 -6.03 -31.13 -40.57
C GLU A 223 -5.84 -31.62 -39.13
N PRO A 224 -5.63 -32.93 -38.91
CA PRO A 224 -5.38 -33.47 -37.58
C PRO A 224 -4.02 -32.99 -37.05
N ARG A 225 -3.97 -32.61 -35.77
CA ARG A 225 -2.73 -32.27 -35.06
C ARG A 225 -1.92 -33.53 -34.77
N PRO A 226 -0.58 -33.46 -34.74
CA PRO A 226 0.26 -34.56 -34.28
C PRO A 226 -0.08 -34.97 -32.84
N MET A 227 -0.01 -36.28 -32.52
CA MET A 227 -0.36 -36.82 -31.19
C MET A 227 0.35 -36.11 -30.03
N ALA A 228 1.63 -35.81 -30.16
CA ALA A 228 2.39 -35.08 -29.14
C ALA A 228 1.80 -33.68 -28.84
N GLN A 229 1.32 -32.99 -29.88
CA GLN A 229 0.69 -31.68 -29.73
C GLN A 229 -0.69 -31.82 -29.07
N VAL A 230 -1.46 -32.86 -29.42
CA VAL A 230 -2.77 -33.17 -28.81
C VAL A 230 -2.61 -33.45 -27.32
N GLU A 231 -1.64 -34.28 -26.93
CA GLU A 231 -1.33 -34.60 -25.53
C GLU A 231 -0.97 -33.35 -24.72
N GLU A 232 -0.13 -32.47 -25.26
CA GLU A 232 0.23 -31.19 -24.63
C GLU A 232 -1.00 -30.28 -24.42
N LEU A 233 -1.88 -30.20 -25.41
CA LEU A 233 -3.10 -29.38 -25.35
C LEU A 233 -4.12 -29.92 -24.36
N ILE A 234 -4.31 -31.24 -24.32
CA ILE A 234 -5.17 -31.90 -23.33
C ILE A 234 -4.63 -31.64 -21.93
N HIS A 235 -3.31 -31.80 -21.73
CA HIS A 235 -2.68 -31.53 -20.45
C HIS A 235 -2.86 -30.06 -20.02
N ARG A 236 -2.61 -29.11 -20.93
CA ARG A 236 -2.82 -27.68 -20.68
C ARG A 236 -4.27 -27.36 -20.34
N LYS A 237 -5.23 -27.93 -21.07
CA LYS A 237 -6.66 -27.74 -20.81
C LYS A 237 -7.07 -28.27 -19.44
N HIS A 238 -6.58 -29.45 -19.05
CA HIS A 238 -6.83 -29.99 -17.71
C HIS A 238 -6.21 -29.13 -16.60
N LEU A 239 -5.02 -28.57 -16.81
CA LEU A 239 -4.42 -27.62 -15.88
C LEU A 239 -5.26 -26.34 -15.77
N GLU A 240 -5.72 -25.77 -16.88
CA GLU A 240 -6.59 -24.58 -16.89
C GLU A 240 -7.94 -24.84 -16.20
N GLU A 241 -8.57 -25.99 -16.46
CA GLU A 241 -9.81 -26.41 -15.79
C GLU A 241 -9.62 -26.61 -14.29
N ALA A 242 -8.48 -27.20 -13.87
CA ALA A 242 -8.14 -27.38 -12.46
C ALA A 242 -7.94 -26.03 -11.76
N LEU A 243 -7.16 -25.11 -12.36
CA LEU A 243 -6.94 -23.77 -11.81
C LEU A 243 -8.25 -22.99 -11.68
N LYS A 244 -9.12 -23.05 -12.70
CA LYS A 244 -10.43 -22.38 -12.66
C LYS A 244 -11.33 -22.95 -11.57
N LYS A 245 -11.32 -24.27 -11.38
CA LYS A 245 -12.05 -24.93 -10.29
C LYS A 245 -11.53 -24.49 -8.91
N GLU A 246 -10.21 -24.38 -8.76
CA GLU A 246 -9.58 -23.88 -7.54
C GLU A 246 -9.98 -22.42 -7.23
N GLU A 247 -9.99 -21.54 -8.24
CA GLU A 247 -10.49 -20.16 -8.10
C GLU A 247 -11.97 -20.14 -7.66
N GLU A 248 -12.82 -20.98 -8.26
CA GLU A 248 -14.24 -21.08 -7.91
C GLU A 248 -14.46 -21.59 -6.47
N GLU A 249 -13.67 -22.55 -6.01
CA GLU A 249 -13.69 -23.04 -4.63
C GLU A 249 -13.25 -21.95 -3.65
N PHE A 250 -12.22 -21.18 -3.98
CA PHE A 250 -11.76 -20.06 -3.16
C PHE A 250 -12.79 -18.92 -3.11
N ILE A 251 -13.47 -18.61 -4.21
CA ILE A 251 -14.57 -17.64 -4.23
C ILE A 251 -15.70 -18.07 -3.27
N LYS A 252 -16.04 -19.37 -3.23
CA LYS A 252 -17.02 -19.90 -2.26
C LYS A 252 -16.54 -19.74 -0.82
N LEU A 253 -15.25 -19.99 -0.57
CA LEU A 253 -14.63 -19.77 0.74
C LEU A 253 -14.73 -18.29 1.16
N LEU A 254 -14.36 -17.36 0.28
CA LEU A 254 -14.48 -15.91 0.52
C LEU A 254 -15.94 -15.51 0.82
N ALA A 255 -16.91 -16.01 0.05
CA ALA A 255 -18.32 -15.75 0.27
C ALA A 255 -18.80 -16.29 1.63
N SER A 256 -18.36 -17.49 2.02
CA SER A 256 -18.69 -18.08 3.33
C SER A 256 -18.11 -17.25 4.48
N ALA A 257 -16.85 -16.83 4.40
CA ALA A 257 -16.21 -16.02 5.42
C ALA A 257 -16.84 -14.62 5.55
N LYS A 258 -17.24 -14.03 4.41
CA LYS A 258 -17.95 -12.73 4.38
C LYS A 258 -19.32 -12.81 5.06
N ALA A 259 -19.99 -13.96 5.04
CA ALA A 259 -21.29 -14.16 5.67
C ALA A 259 -21.22 -14.37 7.20
N LEU A 260 -20.03 -14.63 7.75
CA LEU A 260 -19.85 -14.83 9.19
C LEU A 260 -20.00 -13.52 9.97
N PRO A 261 -20.54 -13.57 11.20
CA PRO A 261 -20.56 -12.41 12.09
C PRO A 261 -19.13 -11.99 12.47
N PRO A 262 -18.88 -10.71 12.81
CA PRO A 262 -17.53 -10.18 13.04
C PRO A 262 -16.64 -11.01 13.98
N CYS A 263 -17.20 -11.50 15.10
CA CYS A 263 -16.48 -12.28 16.10
C CYS A 263 -16.13 -13.72 15.67
N SER A 264 -16.71 -14.22 14.57
CA SER A 264 -16.45 -15.56 14.04
C SER A 264 -15.65 -15.54 12.73
N LYS A 265 -15.21 -14.36 12.28
CA LYS A 265 -14.43 -14.24 11.06
C LYS A 265 -13.03 -14.85 11.24
N PRO A 266 -12.51 -15.54 10.21
CA PRO A 266 -11.17 -16.11 10.27
C PRO A 266 -10.10 -15.03 10.40
N SER A 267 -9.14 -15.24 11.30
CA SER A 267 -7.98 -14.36 11.46
C SER A 267 -7.07 -14.40 10.24
N LYS A 268 -6.21 -13.39 10.07
CA LYS A 268 -5.17 -13.34 9.01
C LYS A 268 -4.35 -14.63 8.94
N SER A 269 -3.92 -15.17 10.09
CA SER A 269 -3.13 -16.41 10.13
C SER A 269 -3.88 -17.63 9.59
N SER A 270 -5.21 -17.69 9.73
CA SER A 270 -6.04 -18.77 9.18
C SER A 270 -5.94 -18.86 7.65
N TRP A 271 -5.92 -17.72 6.97
CA TRP A 271 -5.82 -17.64 5.50
C TRP A 271 -4.44 -18.05 4.97
N LEU A 272 -3.40 -17.99 5.80
CA LEU A 272 -2.01 -18.24 5.42
C LEU A 272 -1.55 -19.69 5.68
N LYS A 273 -2.38 -20.53 6.31
CA LYS A 273 -2.03 -21.92 6.65
C LYS A 273 -1.88 -22.81 5.42
N GLU A 274 -2.80 -22.70 4.47
CA GLU A 274 -2.80 -23.52 3.26
C GLU A 274 -2.12 -22.77 2.12
N GLU A 275 -1.15 -23.41 1.46
CA GLU A 275 -0.35 -22.80 0.39
C GLU A 275 -1.20 -22.19 -0.73
N LYS A 276 -2.27 -22.90 -1.11
CA LYS A 276 -3.17 -22.49 -2.18
C LYS A 276 -3.94 -21.22 -1.81
N CYS A 277 -4.56 -21.22 -0.64
CA CYS A 277 -5.25 -20.05 -0.09
C CYS A 277 -4.30 -18.86 0.08
N ARG A 278 -3.05 -19.13 0.51
CA ARG A 278 -2.00 -18.13 0.72
C ARG A 278 -1.68 -17.39 -0.58
N GLN A 279 -1.51 -18.07 -1.70
CA GLN A 279 -1.17 -17.41 -2.97
C GLN A 279 -2.30 -16.52 -3.50
N LEU A 280 -3.54 -17.00 -3.43
CA LEU A 280 -4.71 -16.26 -3.89
C LEU A 280 -5.00 -15.04 -3.00
N ILE A 281 -4.96 -15.20 -1.67
CA ILE A 281 -5.19 -14.10 -0.73
C ILE A 281 -4.06 -13.05 -0.80
N LYS A 282 -2.81 -13.47 -1.00
CA LYS A 282 -1.68 -12.55 -1.19
C LYS A 282 -1.79 -11.76 -2.49
N SER A 283 -2.30 -12.37 -3.56
CA SER A 283 -2.57 -11.64 -4.82
C SER A 283 -3.67 -10.58 -4.60
N LEU A 284 -4.71 -10.89 -3.83
CA LEU A 284 -5.75 -9.94 -3.47
C LEU A 284 -5.23 -8.82 -2.54
N GLU A 285 -4.39 -9.14 -1.56
CA GLU A 285 -3.69 -8.18 -0.69
C GLU A 285 -2.81 -7.23 -1.51
N ALA A 286 -1.97 -7.78 -2.41
CA ALA A 286 -1.09 -7.00 -3.28
C ALA A 286 -1.89 -6.04 -4.16
N TYR A 287 -3.02 -6.48 -4.71
CA TYR A 287 -3.93 -5.64 -5.48
C TYR A 287 -4.61 -4.56 -4.64
N ALA A 288 -4.97 -4.87 -3.39
CA ALA A 288 -5.60 -3.94 -2.46
C ALA A 288 -4.66 -2.78 -2.08
N ILE A 289 -3.37 -3.06 -1.92
CA ILE A 289 -2.36 -2.07 -1.50
C ILE A 289 -1.54 -1.48 -2.65
N ASP A 290 -1.81 -1.89 -3.89
CA ASP A 290 -1.14 -1.44 -5.12
C ASP A 290 0.36 -1.83 -5.18
N THR A 291 0.65 -3.11 -4.90
CA THR A 291 2.01 -3.69 -4.86
C THR A 291 2.15 -4.98 -5.67
N CYS A 292 1.25 -5.23 -6.62
CA CYS A 292 1.36 -6.40 -7.49
C CYS A 292 2.73 -6.44 -8.21
N GLU A 293 3.44 -7.56 -8.09
CA GLU A 293 4.77 -7.74 -8.69
C GLU A 293 4.68 -8.02 -10.20
N ASN A 294 3.56 -8.57 -10.66
CA ASN A 294 3.33 -8.95 -12.05
C ASN A 294 1.86 -8.85 -12.46
N ASP A 295 1.62 -8.88 -13.78
CA ASP A 295 0.28 -8.81 -14.36
C ASP A 295 -0.61 -9.99 -13.97
N GLU A 296 -0.03 -11.15 -13.67
CA GLU A 296 -0.77 -12.35 -13.27
C GLU A 296 -1.44 -12.18 -11.91
N GLN A 297 -0.75 -11.63 -10.90
CA GLN A 297 -1.34 -11.30 -9.59
C GLN A 297 -2.53 -10.35 -9.74
N SER A 298 -2.40 -9.33 -10.59
CA SER A 298 -3.47 -8.37 -10.88
C SER A 298 -4.67 -9.03 -11.58
N LYS A 299 -4.42 -9.95 -12.53
CA LYS A 299 -5.47 -10.73 -13.18
C LYS A 299 -6.19 -11.65 -12.19
N ILE A 300 -5.44 -12.38 -11.35
CA ILE A 300 -5.99 -13.27 -10.31
C ILE A 300 -6.89 -12.47 -9.38
N ALA A 301 -6.39 -11.39 -8.79
CA ALA A 301 -7.19 -10.53 -7.91
C ALA A 301 -8.43 -9.96 -8.62
N GLY A 302 -8.27 -9.49 -9.86
CA GLY A 302 -9.39 -9.01 -10.67
C GLY A 302 -10.42 -10.09 -10.99
N ASN A 303 -10.02 -11.34 -11.17
CA ASN A 303 -10.93 -12.48 -11.37
C ASN A 303 -11.68 -12.82 -10.08
N LEU A 304 -10.98 -12.83 -8.93
CA LEU A 304 -11.60 -13.04 -7.61
C LEU A 304 -12.65 -11.97 -7.31
N LEU A 305 -12.33 -10.69 -7.53
CA LEU A 305 -13.28 -9.58 -7.36
C LEU A 305 -14.50 -9.74 -8.27
N LYS A 306 -14.27 -10.06 -9.55
CA LYS A 306 -15.35 -10.31 -10.51
C LYS A 306 -16.24 -11.49 -10.08
N GLY A 307 -15.62 -12.58 -9.61
CA GLY A 307 -16.31 -13.75 -9.08
C GLY A 307 -17.17 -13.46 -7.85
N MET A 308 -16.72 -12.52 -7.01
CA MET A 308 -17.48 -11.99 -5.87
C MET A 308 -18.53 -10.93 -6.24
N GLY A 309 -18.68 -10.60 -7.53
CA GLY A 309 -19.61 -9.57 -8.01
C GLY A 309 -19.18 -8.13 -7.70
N LEU A 310 -17.88 -7.90 -7.44
CA LEU A 310 -17.31 -6.61 -7.09
C LEU A 310 -16.63 -5.94 -8.29
N SER A 311 -16.48 -4.61 -8.21
CA SER A 311 -15.68 -3.86 -9.18
C SER A 311 -14.19 -4.20 -9.03
N LYS A 312 -13.45 -4.18 -10.14
CA LYS A 312 -11.99 -4.40 -10.16
C LYS A 312 -11.26 -3.13 -9.74
N THR A 313 -11.34 -2.78 -8.46
CA THR A 313 -10.67 -1.61 -7.88
C THR A 313 -9.96 -2.00 -6.58
N SER A 314 -8.89 -1.28 -6.23
CA SER A 314 -8.15 -1.47 -4.98
C SER A 314 -9.07 -1.29 -3.75
N SER A 315 -9.92 -0.26 -3.76
CA SER A 315 -10.89 -0.03 -2.67
C SER A 315 -11.86 -1.20 -2.48
N ALA A 316 -12.32 -1.84 -3.56
CA ALA A 316 -13.17 -3.02 -3.48
C ALA A 316 -12.42 -4.21 -2.87
N ALA A 317 -11.14 -4.40 -3.22
CA ALA A 317 -10.30 -5.43 -2.62
C ALA A 317 -10.05 -5.19 -1.13
N VAL A 318 -9.72 -3.95 -0.72
CA VAL A 318 -9.59 -3.59 0.71
C VAL A 318 -10.86 -3.90 1.47
N ASN A 319 -12.02 -3.46 0.96
CA ASN A 319 -13.30 -3.70 1.59
C ASN A 319 -13.62 -5.20 1.70
N LEU A 320 -13.30 -5.98 0.67
CA LEU A 320 -13.47 -7.44 0.71
C LEU A 320 -12.56 -8.07 1.78
N LEU A 321 -11.29 -7.68 1.86
CA LEU A 321 -10.34 -8.19 2.86
C LEU A 321 -10.75 -7.85 4.29
N ILE A 322 -11.36 -6.68 4.52
CA ILE A 322 -11.97 -6.33 5.82
C ILE A 322 -13.21 -7.20 6.08
N GLN A 323 -14.08 -7.36 5.08
CA GLN A 323 -15.32 -8.12 5.21
C GLN A 323 -15.10 -9.60 5.54
N ILE A 324 -14.00 -10.20 5.11
CA ILE A 324 -13.66 -11.60 5.40
C ILE A 324 -12.79 -11.78 6.66
N GLY A 325 -12.42 -10.70 7.36
CA GLY A 325 -11.58 -10.74 8.56
C GLY A 325 -10.07 -10.85 8.32
N TYR A 326 -9.62 -10.74 7.06
CA TYR A 326 -8.19 -10.74 6.73
C TYR A 326 -7.49 -9.46 7.20
N PHE A 327 -8.16 -8.31 7.02
CA PHE A 327 -7.72 -7.03 7.55
C PHE A 327 -8.62 -6.56 8.68
N PRO A 328 -8.05 -5.91 9.72
CA PRO A 328 -8.86 -5.14 10.66
C PRO A 328 -9.51 -3.95 9.95
N VAL A 329 -10.63 -3.45 10.50
CA VAL A 329 -11.40 -2.32 9.94
C VAL A 329 -10.51 -1.10 9.70
N HIS A 330 -9.62 -0.83 10.67
CA HIS A 330 -8.73 0.32 10.67
C HIS A 330 -7.31 -0.01 10.17
N VAL A 331 -7.14 -1.03 9.33
CA VAL A 331 -5.83 -1.40 8.75
C VAL A 331 -5.09 -0.19 8.16
N ASN A 332 -3.85 0.03 8.57
CA ASN A 332 -3.00 1.07 7.97
C ASN A 332 -2.37 0.54 6.68
N LEU A 333 -2.93 0.97 5.53
CA LEU A 333 -2.49 0.50 4.22
C LEU A 333 -1.10 1.02 3.83
N ASP A 334 -0.67 2.16 4.36
CA ASP A 334 0.63 2.74 4.03
C ASP A 334 1.78 1.93 4.64
N ILE A 335 1.59 1.39 5.85
CA ILE A 335 2.54 0.44 6.47
C ILE A 335 2.75 -0.77 5.55
N LEU A 336 1.66 -1.35 5.06
CA LEU A 336 1.70 -2.52 4.18
C LEU A 336 2.32 -2.19 2.82
N ARG A 337 1.85 -1.12 2.17
CA ARG A 337 2.30 -0.69 0.84
C ARG A 337 3.79 -0.38 0.80
N LEU A 338 4.30 0.26 1.86
CA LEU A 338 5.70 0.67 1.96
C LEU A 338 6.57 -0.41 2.61
N ASN A 339 5.98 -1.57 2.95
CA ASN A 339 6.63 -2.69 3.59
C ASN A 339 7.45 -2.26 4.82
N ILE A 340 6.84 -1.43 5.67
CA ILE A 340 7.49 -0.98 6.91
C ILE A 340 7.65 -2.18 7.82
N CYS A 341 8.90 -2.45 8.22
CA CYS A 341 9.24 -3.55 9.11
C CYS A 341 8.67 -3.29 10.51
N THR A 342 7.57 -3.97 10.83
CA THR A 342 6.87 -3.88 12.12
C THR A 342 7.34 -4.90 13.15
N GLU A 343 7.99 -5.99 12.71
CA GLU A 343 8.46 -7.07 13.58
C GLU A 343 9.97 -7.02 13.79
N GLN A 344 10.43 -7.39 14.98
CA GLN A 344 11.86 -7.55 15.25
C GLN A 344 12.31 -8.94 14.81
N ASN A 345 13.17 -8.97 13.79
CA ASN A 345 13.80 -10.20 13.33
C ASN A 345 14.71 -10.79 14.44
N GLU A 346 14.66 -12.10 14.64
CA GLU A 346 15.51 -12.83 15.61
C GLU A 346 17.00 -12.49 15.44
N GLU A 347 17.49 -12.28 14.22
CA GLU A 347 18.86 -11.86 13.98
C GLU A 347 19.19 -10.48 14.60
N VAL A 348 18.22 -9.56 14.61
CA VAL A 348 18.37 -8.22 15.22
C VAL A 348 18.41 -8.34 16.74
N LEU A 349 17.59 -9.22 17.32
CA LEU A 349 17.57 -9.44 18.77
C LEU A 349 18.89 -10.04 19.24
N LEU A 350 19.43 -11.01 18.51
CA LEU A 350 20.77 -11.56 18.77
C LEU A 350 21.87 -10.50 18.63
N ASP A 351 21.79 -9.61 17.63
CA ASP A 351 22.72 -8.48 17.50
C ASP A 351 22.67 -7.57 18.74
N VAL A 352 21.48 -7.30 19.26
CA VAL A 352 21.27 -6.46 20.45
C VAL A 352 21.84 -7.11 21.70
N GLU A 353 21.58 -8.40 21.93
CA GLU A 353 22.11 -9.13 23.07
C GLU A 353 23.64 -9.18 23.04
N ASN A 354 24.22 -9.51 21.89
CA ASN A 354 25.67 -9.50 21.72
C ASN A 354 26.26 -8.11 21.93
N LEU A 355 25.60 -7.06 21.42
CA LEU A 355 26.03 -5.68 21.64
C LEU A 355 26.07 -5.34 23.12
N LEU A 356 24.99 -5.62 23.87
CA LEU A 356 24.92 -5.32 25.31
C LEU A 356 25.95 -6.10 26.14
N MET A 357 26.31 -7.31 25.71
CA MET A 357 27.33 -8.13 26.38
C MET A 357 28.77 -7.70 26.07
N THR A 358 29.02 -7.13 24.89
CA THR A 358 30.39 -6.85 24.40
C THR A 358 30.73 -5.36 24.35
N SER A 359 29.74 -4.48 24.45
CA SER A 359 29.96 -3.04 24.36
C SER A 359 30.71 -2.53 25.58
N VAL A 360 31.77 -1.77 25.33
CA VAL A 360 32.49 -1.00 26.33
C VAL A 360 32.34 0.47 25.97
N ASP A 361 32.03 1.28 26.97
CA ASP A 361 31.92 2.72 26.81
C ASP A 361 33.31 3.35 26.80
N LEU A 362 33.73 3.83 25.64
CA LEU A 362 35.05 4.44 25.45
C LEU A 362 35.24 5.71 26.27
N ASP A 363 34.15 6.30 26.76
CA ASP A 363 34.16 7.56 27.49
C ASP A 363 33.93 7.36 29.00
N GLU A 364 33.86 6.11 29.50
CA GLU A 364 33.49 5.80 30.89
C GLU A 364 34.27 6.62 31.93
N GLU A 365 35.59 6.65 31.84
CA GLU A 365 36.46 7.41 32.76
C GLU A 365 36.43 8.93 32.53
N ARG A 366 35.96 9.38 31.36
CA ARG A 366 35.91 10.79 30.96
C ARG A 366 34.55 11.43 31.25
N ARG A 367 33.56 10.63 31.67
CA ARG A 367 32.23 11.16 31.95
C ARG A 367 32.24 11.99 33.22
N LYS A 368 31.76 13.22 33.10
CA LYS A 368 31.48 14.09 34.23
C LYS A 368 30.27 13.57 34.99
N ASP A 369 30.43 13.33 36.29
CA ASP A 369 29.30 12.99 37.16
C ASP A 369 28.46 14.25 37.41
N LEU A 370 27.23 14.21 36.96
CA LEU A 370 26.20 15.24 37.13
C LEU A 370 24.96 14.63 37.82
N SER A 371 25.07 13.44 38.41
CA SER A 371 23.96 12.69 39.00
C SER A 371 23.37 13.35 40.26
N SER A 372 24.04 14.35 40.83
CA SER A 372 23.55 15.15 41.94
C SER A 372 22.65 16.32 41.51
N LEU A 373 22.59 16.65 40.21
CA LEU A 373 21.74 17.73 39.72
C LEU A 373 20.27 17.28 39.72
N LYS A 374 19.38 18.23 39.99
CA LYS A 374 17.95 18.05 39.81
C LYS A 374 17.62 18.14 38.32
N VAL A 375 17.25 17.01 37.74
CA VAL A 375 17.13 16.82 36.29
C VAL A 375 15.68 16.55 35.91
N TYR A 376 15.15 17.33 34.97
CA TYR A 376 13.78 17.26 34.46
C TYR A 376 13.78 16.75 33.02
N ALA A 377 13.23 15.57 32.78
CA ALA A 377 12.86 15.11 31.44
C ALA A 377 11.38 15.48 31.22
N ILE A 378 11.09 16.34 30.25
CA ILE A 378 9.74 16.85 29.99
C ILE A 378 9.36 16.47 28.56
N ASP A 379 8.38 15.58 28.40
CA ASP A 379 7.89 15.13 27.09
C ASP A 379 6.38 14.85 27.18
N VAL A 380 5.79 14.24 26.16
CA VAL A 380 4.40 13.75 26.24
C VAL A 380 4.30 12.52 27.14
N ASN A 381 3.15 12.33 27.79
CA ASN A 381 2.92 11.24 28.77
C ASN A 381 3.25 9.83 28.26
N GLU A 382 3.09 9.57 26.95
CA GLU A 382 3.34 8.28 26.33
C GLU A 382 4.74 8.16 25.69
N ALA A 383 5.67 9.07 26.00
CA ALA A 383 7.03 9.05 25.47
C ALA A 383 7.91 8.03 26.21
N ASP A 384 8.13 6.88 25.58
CA ASP A 384 9.08 5.86 26.08
C ASP A 384 10.52 6.13 25.62
N GLU A 385 10.69 6.87 24.51
CA GLU A 385 11.97 7.23 23.88
C GLU A 385 12.37 8.66 24.30
N LEU A 386 13.04 8.79 25.46
CA LEU A 386 13.45 10.09 26.02
C LEU A 386 14.89 10.42 25.63
N ASP A 387 15.03 11.42 24.76
CA ASP A 387 16.34 11.88 24.28
C ASP A 387 16.96 12.98 25.14
N ASP A 388 16.16 13.80 25.81
CA ASP A 388 16.64 15.04 26.41
C ASP A 388 16.10 15.27 27.83
N ALA A 389 16.91 15.96 28.63
CA ALA A 389 16.59 16.38 29.99
C ALA A 389 17.32 17.66 30.35
N LEU A 390 16.78 18.41 31.31
CA LEU A 390 17.20 19.77 31.63
C LEU A 390 17.51 19.93 33.12
N SER A 391 18.53 20.73 33.42
CA SER A 391 18.80 21.22 34.78
C SER A 391 19.19 22.69 34.74
N ALA A 392 18.91 23.47 35.77
CA ALA A 392 19.41 24.84 35.86
C ALA A 392 19.74 25.26 37.29
N THR A 393 20.62 26.25 37.39
CA THR A 393 21.03 26.87 38.67
C THR A 393 21.29 28.36 38.46
N LYS A 394 21.03 29.18 39.48
CA LYS A 394 21.47 30.58 39.52
C LYS A 394 22.89 30.66 40.09
N LEU A 395 23.76 31.40 39.40
CA LEU A 395 25.11 31.69 39.86
C LEU A 395 25.11 32.84 40.89
N PRO A 396 26.18 32.99 41.70
CA PRO A 396 26.26 34.05 42.70
C PRO A 396 26.14 35.47 42.14
N ASP A 397 26.48 35.68 40.87
CA ASP A 397 26.37 36.97 40.16
C ASP A 397 24.96 37.21 39.54
N GLY A 398 24.04 36.28 39.77
CA GLY A 398 22.66 36.31 39.28
C GLY A 398 22.49 35.80 37.84
N ARG A 399 23.56 35.36 37.16
CA ARG A 399 23.42 34.71 35.84
C ARG A 399 22.85 33.31 35.97
N ILE A 400 22.17 32.85 34.93
CA ILE A 400 21.58 31.51 34.89
C ILE A 400 22.55 30.57 34.18
N LYS A 401 22.80 29.42 34.81
CA LYS A 401 23.53 28.29 34.22
C LYS A 401 22.56 27.16 33.95
N VAL A 402 22.44 26.80 32.68
CA VAL A 402 21.58 25.71 32.20
C VAL A 402 22.45 24.54 31.76
N TRP A 403 21.98 23.33 32.05
CA TRP A 403 22.47 22.09 31.49
C TRP A 403 21.39 21.46 30.61
N ILE A 404 21.73 21.19 29.36
CA ILE A 404 20.93 20.38 28.44
C ILE A 404 21.62 19.03 28.29
N HIS A 405 20.99 17.99 28.81
CA HIS A 405 21.50 16.62 28.79
C HIS A 405 20.83 15.88 27.65
N VAL A 406 21.61 15.36 26.71
CA VAL A 406 21.10 14.57 25.59
C VAL A 406 21.59 13.13 25.75
N ALA A 407 20.70 12.16 25.57
CA ALA A 407 21.01 10.73 25.54
C ALA A 407 22.21 10.43 24.64
N ASP A 408 23.04 9.46 25.04
CA ASP A 408 24.28 9.12 24.34
C ASP A 408 24.24 7.72 23.72
N PRO A 409 23.42 7.49 22.67
CA PRO A 409 23.39 6.20 21.98
C PRO A 409 24.73 5.87 21.29
N ALA A 410 25.55 6.89 21.00
CA ALA A 410 26.89 6.75 20.44
C ALA A 410 27.91 6.15 21.43
N SER A 411 27.60 6.07 22.73
CA SER A 411 28.35 5.27 23.70
C SER A 411 28.24 3.77 23.46
N LEU A 412 27.16 3.33 22.81
CA LEU A 412 26.82 1.94 22.60
C LEU A 412 27.00 1.54 21.13
N VAL A 413 26.46 2.32 20.20
CA VAL A 413 26.42 1.99 18.78
C VAL A 413 27.60 2.65 18.07
N LYS A 414 28.51 1.85 17.52
CA LYS A 414 29.66 2.36 16.75
C LYS A 414 29.27 2.72 15.30
N PRO A 415 29.88 3.77 14.71
CA PRO A 415 29.73 4.09 13.30
C PRO A 415 29.98 2.88 12.39
N ARG A 416 29.16 2.71 11.36
CA ARG A 416 29.22 1.65 10.34
C ARG A 416 28.99 0.22 10.87
N SER A 417 28.59 0.05 12.13
CA SER A 417 28.20 -1.25 12.72
C SER A 417 26.88 -1.77 12.11
N ARG A 418 26.51 -3.04 12.38
CA ARG A 418 25.24 -3.61 11.87
C ARG A 418 24.02 -2.81 12.36
N ILE A 419 24.02 -2.44 13.64
CA ILE A 419 22.91 -1.70 14.27
C ILE A 419 22.86 -0.25 13.74
N ASP A 420 24.02 0.39 13.58
CA ASP A 420 24.12 1.72 12.94
C ASP A 420 23.56 1.72 11.51
N ARG A 421 23.93 0.73 10.68
CA ARG A 421 23.39 0.60 9.31
C ARG A 421 21.88 0.39 9.29
N LYS A 422 21.33 -0.40 10.23
CA LYS A 422 19.88 -0.58 10.38
C LYS A 422 19.19 0.73 10.79
N ALA A 423 19.77 1.48 11.72
CA ALA A 423 19.29 2.79 12.12
C ALA A 423 19.33 3.80 10.95
N MET A 424 20.41 3.80 10.17
CA MET A 424 20.55 4.62 8.95
C MET A 424 19.47 4.29 7.90
N GLN A 425 19.17 3.00 7.70
CA GLN A 425 18.11 2.54 6.78
C GLN A 425 16.71 2.95 7.23
N ARG A 426 16.46 3.03 8.54
CA ARG A 426 15.20 3.58 9.08
C ARG A 426 15.17 5.10 9.01
N GLY A 427 16.30 5.75 9.29
CA GLY A 427 16.51 7.20 9.25
C GLY A 427 15.87 7.97 10.41
N ALA A 428 14.67 7.58 10.84
CA ALA A 428 13.98 8.12 12.02
C ALA A 428 12.97 7.13 12.62
N SER A 429 12.58 7.35 13.87
CA SER A 429 11.45 6.66 14.51
C SER A 429 10.12 7.05 13.83
N ILE A 430 9.17 6.11 13.75
CA ILE A 430 7.83 6.32 13.19
C ILE A 430 6.80 6.36 14.33
N PHE A 431 6.21 7.52 14.59
CA PHE A 431 5.17 7.70 15.61
C PHE A 431 3.78 7.73 14.98
N LEU A 432 3.00 6.66 15.16
CA LEU A 432 1.62 6.59 14.69
C LEU A 432 0.65 6.68 15.88
N PRO A 433 -0.59 7.11 15.66
CA PRO A 433 -1.62 7.08 16.71
C PRO A 433 -1.82 5.70 17.35
N THR A 434 -1.53 4.62 16.61
CA THR A 434 -1.73 3.23 17.03
C THR A 434 -0.50 2.57 17.64
N ALA A 435 0.71 3.00 17.26
CA ALA A 435 1.97 2.35 17.62
C ALA A 435 3.19 3.24 17.31
N THR A 436 4.31 2.95 17.96
CA THR A 436 5.62 3.55 17.66
C THR A 436 6.53 2.48 17.08
N PHE A 437 7.25 2.79 16.00
CA PHE A 437 8.30 1.95 15.44
C PHE A 437 9.64 2.69 15.57
N PRO A 438 10.46 2.40 16.60
CA PRO A 438 11.67 3.18 16.87
C PRO A 438 12.75 3.00 15.78
N MET A 439 13.65 3.97 15.65
CA MET A 439 14.78 3.91 14.72
C MET A 439 15.77 2.79 15.10
N PHE A 440 15.95 2.57 16.40
CA PHE A 440 16.68 1.45 16.97
C PHE A 440 15.74 0.29 17.35
N PRO A 441 16.26 -0.92 17.61
CA PRO A 441 15.48 -1.98 18.26
C PRO A 441 14.89 -1.48 19.59
N GLU A 442 13.65 -1.86 19.92
CA GLU A 442 12.91 -1.30 21.07
C GLU A 442 13.66 -1.42 22.38
N LYS A 443 14.28 -2.59 22.64
CA LYS A 443 15.09 -2.81 23.85
C LYS A 443 16.23 -1.80 23.99
N LEU A 444 16.82 -1.35 22.87
CA LEU A 444 17.83 -0.30 22.91
C LEU A 444 17.20 1.08 23.08
N ALA A 445 16.20 1.41 22.25
CA ALA A 445 15.60 2.74 22.20
C ALA A 445 14.90 3.13 23.51
N LEU A 446 14.09 2.22 24.06
CA LEU A 446 13.15 2.51 25.15
C LEU A 446 13.75 2.24 26.54
N GLU A 447 14.73 1.34 26.63
CA GLU A 447 15.33 0.95 27.91
C GLU A 447 16.76 1.45 28.09
N VAL A 448 17.66 1.07 27.18
CA VAL A 448 19.12 1.26 27.40
C VAL A 448 19.59 2.67 27.07
N MET A 449 19.06 3.26 25.99
CA MET A 449 19.46 4.59 25.51
C MET A 449 18.63 5.72 26.13
N SER A 450 17.39 5.44 26.49
CA SER A 450 16.41 6.41 27.01
C SER A 450 16.85 6.98 28.37
N LEU A 451 16.60 8.28 28.60
CA LEU A 451 16.90 8.96 29.86
C LEU A 451 15.88 8.62 30.96
N GLN A 452 15.94 7.39 31.48
CA GLN A 452 14.97 6.86 32.43
C GLN A 452 15.06 7.47 33.84
N GLN A 453 13.91 7.80 34.42
CA GLN A 453 13.79 8.36 35.77
C GLN A 453 14.45 7.47 36.83
N GLY A 454 15.22 8.11 37.72
CA GLY A 454 15.90 7.47 38.86
C GLY A 454 17.11 6.60 38.50
N LYS A 455 17.36 6.32 37.21
CA LYS A 455 18.50 5.50 36.75
C LYS A 455 19.68 6.37 36.35
N LEU A 456 20.88 5.81 36.48
CA LEU A 456 22.08 6.43 35.93
C LEU A 456 22.04 6.31 34.41
N CYS A 457 21.99 7.45 33.73
CA CYS A 457 21.90 7.54 32.28
C CYS A 457 23.15 8.21 31.71
N LYS A 458 23.61 7.71 30.57
CA LYS A 458 24.76 8.25 29.83
C LYS A 458 24.27 9.36 28.92
N ALA A 459 24.90 10.53 29.01
CA ALA A 459 24.52 11.69 28.23
C ALA A 459 25.73 12.41 27.64
N ILE A 460 25.48 13.21 26.61
CA ILE A 460 26.30 14.35 26.23
C ILE A 460 25.59 15.59 26.75
N SER A 461 26.25 16.32 27.64
CA SER A 461 25.66 17.49 28.30
C SER A 461 26.28 18.78 27.80
N VAL A 462 25.42 19.71 27.40
CA VAL A 462 25.77 21.07 27.01
C VAL A 462 25.45 22.00 28.18
N CYS A 463 26.49 22.55 28.81
CA CYS A 463 26.36 23.58 29.84
C CYS A 463 26.45 24.95 29.19
N VAL A 464 25.53 25.84 29.53
CA VAL A 464 25.51 27.22 29.03
C VAL A 464 25.28 28.18 30.19
N THR A 465 26.14 29.18 30.32
CA THR A 465 25.86 30.33 31.20
C THR A 465 25.30 31.46 30.33
N LEU A 466 24.12 31.97 30.70
CA LEU A 466 23.45 33.05 29.98
C LEU A 466 23.83 34.42 30.57
N ASN A 467 23.99 35.40 29.70
CA ASN A 467 23.98 36.82 30.08
C ASN A 467 22.56 37.27 30.45
N ARG A 468 22.46 38.44 31.09
CA ARG A 468 21.18 39.02 31.53
C ARG A 468 20.22 39.36 30.38
N ASP A 469 20.75 39.55 29.17
CA ASP A 469 19.98 39.79 27.95
C ASP A 469 19.56 38.50 27.25
N GLY A 470 19.91 37.34 27.81
CA GLY A 470 19.69 36.02 27.23
C GLY A 470 20.79 35.56 26.27
N SER A 471 21.78 36.37 25.90
CA SER A 471 22.88 35.92 25.04
C SER A 471 23.76 34.86 25.72
N ILE A 472 24.48 34.06 24.93
CA ILE A 472 25.41 33.05 25.45
C ILE A 472 26.67 33.76 25.99
N ALA A 473 26.99 33.57 27.27
CA ALA A 473 28.21 34.11 27.87
C ALA A 473 29.39 33.13 27.70
N GLU A 474 29.16 31.87 28.04
CA GLU A 474 30.12 30.77 27.96
C GLU A 474 29.36 29.46 27.81
N TYR A 475 30.02 28.45 27.26
CA TYR A 475 29.47 27.11 27.17
C TYR A 475 30.55 26.04 27.27
N THR A 476 30.15 24.82 27.64
CA THR A 476 30.99 23.62 27.59
C THR A 476 30.16 22.42 27.11
N ILE A 477 30.81 21.44 26.47
CA ILE A 477 30.19 20.20 26.02
C ILE A 477 30.97 19.05 26.66
N GLU A 478 30.29 18.22 27.44
CA GLU A 478 30.90 17.17 28.24
C GLU A 478 30.19 15.83 28.02
N ASN A 479 30.93 14.73 27.93
CA ASN A 479 30.34 13.42 28.18
C ASN A 479 29.99 13.36 29.68
N SER A 480 28.83 12.84 30.04
CA SER A 480 28.36 12.85 31.43
C SER A 480 27.57 11.61 31.82
N ILE A 481 27.38 11.48 33.12
CA ILE A 481 26.41 10.59 33.77
C ILE A 481 25.43 11.47 34.53
N ILE A 482 24.14 11.28 34.30
CA ILE A 482 23.05 11.97 34.99
C ILE A 482 22.10 10.98 35.66
N ARG A 483 21.26 11.49 36.56
CA ARG A 483 20.14 10.75 37.12
C ARG A 483 18.86 11.59 36.97
N PRO A 484 18.06 11.39 35.90
CA PRO A 484 16.79 12.08 35.71
C PRO A 484 15.95 11.98 36.99
N THR A 485 15.64 13.12 37.60
CA THR A 485 14.92 13.19 38.88
C THR A 485 13.42 13.04 38.65
N TYR A 486 12.91 13.77 37.66
CA TYR A 486 11.51 13.74 37.27
C TYR A 486 11.36 13.47 35.77
N MET A 487 10.37 12.64 35.45
CA MET A 487 9.78 12.54 34.13
C MET A 487 8.41 13.22 34.22
N LEU A 488 8.26 14.36 33.56
CA LEU A 488 7.06 15.18 33.60
C LEU A 488 6.39 15.18 32.24
N THR A 489 5.07 15.23 32.23
CA THR A 489 4.32 15.63 31.03
C THR A 489 4.40 17.15 30.87
N TYR A 490 4.23 17.68 29.65
CA TYR A 490 4.12 19.13 29.44
C TYR A 490 3.05 19.77 30.32
N GLU A 491 1.89 19.13 30.45
CA GLU A 491 0.79 19.62 31.29
C GLU A 491 1.21 19.70 32.77
N SER A 492 1.80 18.63 33.30
CA SER A 492 2.27 18.60 34.69
C SER A 492 3.40 19.61 34.96
N ALA A 493 4.30 19.82 33.99
CA ALA A 493 5.36 20.82 34.09
C ALA A 493 4.79 22.24 34.08
N SER A 494 3.81 22.53 33.23
CA SER A 494 3.09 23.81 33.21
C SER A 494 2.31 24.05 34.51
N GLU A 495 1.69 23.02 35.08
CA GLU A 495 1.04 23.11 36.41
C GLU A 495 2.05 23.45 37.51
N LEU A 496 3.19 22.77 37.57
CA LEU A 496 4.26 23.05 38.54
C LEU A 496 4.84 24.47 38.36
N LEU A 497 4.98 24.93 37.11
CA LEU A 497 5.40 26.29 36.80
C LEU A 497 4.39 27.33 37.32
N ASN A 498 3.09 27.04 37.22
CA ASN A 498 2.05 27.93 37.74
C ASN A 498 1.99 27.95 39.27
N LEU A 499 2.24 26.81 39.93
CA LEU A 499 2.23 26.71 41.38
C LEU A 499 3.42 27.42 42.04
N GLY A 500 4.57 27.51 41.37
CA GLY A 500 5.72 28.27 41.87
C GLY A 500 6.32 27.72 43.16
N LEU A 501 6.37 26.39 43.32
CA LEU A 501 6.84 25.73 44.54
C LEU A 501 8.34 26.00 44.77
N GLU A 502 8.71 26.32 46.02
CA GLU A 502 10.11 26.60 46.39
C GLU A 502 11.01 25.37 46.23
N GLU A 503 10.47 24.18 46.49
CA GLU A 503 11.16 22.91 46.31
C GLU A 503 11.51 22.63 44.84
N GLU A 504 10.79 23.24 43.89
CA GLU A 504 10.98 23.11 42.44
C GLU A 504 11.56 24.38 41.81
N SER A 505 12.38 25.12 42.56
CA SER A 505 12.97 26.38 42.11
C SER A 505 13.77 26.27 40.80
N GLU A 506 14.42 25.13 40.54
CA GLU A 506 15.20 24.86 39.34
C GLU A 506 14.33 24.86 38.07
N LEU A 507 13.09 24.39 38.16
CA LEU A 507 12.13 24.42 37.06
C LEU A 507 11.74 25.87 36.71
N GLN A 508 11.58 26.74 37.70
CA GLN A 508 11.35 28.17 37.50
C GLN A 508 12.56 28.85 36.86
N ILE A 509 13.77 28.48 37.29
CA ILE A 509 15.02 29.00 36.69
C ILE A 509 15.12 28.59 35.21
N LEU A 510 14.71 27.37 34.86
CA LEU A 510 14.63 26.92 33.47
C LEU A 510 13.63 27.75 32.65
N ALA A 511 12.43 28.05 33.19
CA ALA A 511 11.44 28.89 32.52
C ALA A 511 11.93 30.34 32.31
N GLU A 512 12.64 30.89 33.31
CA GLU A 512 13.29 32.20 33.21
C GLU A 512 14.35 32.21 32.10
N ALA A 513 15.20 31.17 32.05
CA ALA A 513 16.20 31.02 31.01
C ALA A 513 15.58 30.93 29.61
N ALA A 514 14.51 30.16 29.45
CA ALA A 514 13.78 30.04 28.19
C ALA A 514 13.19 31.38 27.74
N SER A 515 12.59 32.13 28.67
CA SER A 515 12.03 33.45 28.38
C SER A 515 13.10 34.42 27.91
N LEU A 516 14.27 34.45 28.58
CA LEU A 516 15.42 35.25 28.17
C LEU A 516 15.93 34.86 26.78
N ARG A 517 16.06 33.57 26.49
CA ARG A 517 16.48 33.07 25.17
C ARG A 517 15.49 33.46 24.08
N PHE A 518 14.20 33.27 24.32
CA PHE A 518 13.15 33.63 23.37
C PHE A 518 13.22 35.12 23.02
N CYS A 519 13.24 36.00 24.02
CA CYS A 519 13.34 37.46 23.80
C CYS A 519 14.62 37.84 23.06
N TRP A 520 15.76 37.24 23.42
CA TRP A 520 17.01 37.48 22.71
C TRP A 520 16.92 37.08 21.23
N ARG A 521 16.39 35.89 20.93
CA ARG A 521 16.24 35.40 19.55
C ARG A 521 15.27 36.27 18.76
N GLN A 522 14.19 36.75 19.36
CA GLN A 522 13.27 37.70 18.72
C GLN A 522 13.99 39.00 18.33
N HIS A 523 14.87 39.54 19.19
CA HIS A 523 15.72 40.69 18.83
C HIS A 523 16.71 40.37 17.68
N GLN A 524 17.11 39.11 17.51
CA GLN A 524 17.88 38.65 16.34
C GLN A 524 17.02 38.38 15.08
N GLY A 525 15.71 38.64 15.16
CA GLY A 525 14.75 38.46 14.07
C GLY A 525 14.23 37.03 13.93
N ALA A 526 14.23 36.24 15.01
CA ALA A 526 13.48 34.98 15.06
C ALA A 526 11.98 35.22 14.88
N ILE A 527 11.32 34.23 14.31
CA ILE A 527 9.89 34.26 14.05
C ILE A 527 9.24 33.27 15.00
N ASP A 528 8.25 33.73 15.76
CA ASP A 528 7.39 32.83 16.52
C ASP A 528 6.40 32.16 15.55
N MET A 529 6.40 30.84 15.59
CA MET A 529 5.63 29.98 14.69
C MET A 529 4.75 29.02 15.49
N ALA A 530 4.53 29.29 16.77
CA ALA A 530 3.68 28.47 17.61
C ALA A 530 2.31 28.29 16.95
N MET A 531 1.91 27.02 16.82
CA MET A 531 0.65 26.57 16.29
C MET A 531 -0.06 25.66 17.31
N ILE A 532 -1.35 25.47 17.09
CA ILE A 532 -2.15 24.46 17.78
C ILE A 532 -2.17 23.23 16.89
N GLU A 533 -1.70 22.09 17.40
CA GLU A 533 -1.55 20.86 16.64
C GLU A 533 -2.36 19.70 17.26
N PRO A 534 -2.90 18.79 16.43
CA PRO A 534 -3.62 17.62 16.91
C PRO A 534 -2.66 16.51 17.28
N ARG A 535 -2.93 15.81 18.39
CA ARG A 535 -2.37 14.49 18.67
C ARG A 535 -3.47 13.48 18.96
N ILE A 536 -3.34 12.28 18.41
CA ILE A 536 -4.26 11.18 18.68
C ILE A 536 -3.50 9.99 19.23
N LYS A 537 -4.07 9.36 20.26
CA LYS A 537 -3.71 8.00 20.69
C LYS A 537 -4.90 7.08 20.51
N VAL A 538 -4.64 5.90 19.95
CA VAL A 538 -5.65 4.87 19.73
C VAL A 538 -5.33 3.66 20.60
N VAL A 539 -6.32 3.22 21.36
CA VAL A 539 -6.23 2.00 22.20
C VAL A 539 -7.04 0.89 21.52
N ASN A 540 -6.45 -0.31 21.47
CA ASN A 540 -6.98 -1.50 20.77
C ASN A 540 -7.30 -1.24 19.28
N PRO A 541 -6.32 -0.82 18.46
CA PRO A 541 -6.55 -0.37 17.08
C PRO A 541 -7.12 -1.43 16.13
N ASP A 542 -7.01 -2.72 16.48
CA ASP A 542 -7.56 -3.83 15.71
C ASP A 542 -9.05 -4.10 15.96
N ASP A 543 -9.61 -3.52 17.03
CA ASP A 543 -11.04 -3.60 17.30
C ASP A 543 -11.83 -2.85 16.20
N PRO A 544 -13.09 -3.25 15.91
CA PRO A 544 -13.94 -2.50 14.98
C PRO A 544 -14.27 -1.08 15.46
N GLU A 545 -14.27 -0.87 16.78
CA GLU A 545 -14.55 0.41 17.43
C GLU A 545 -13.49 0.68 18.53
N PRO A 546 -12.25 1.05 18.15
CA PRO A 546 -11.18 1.34 19.10
C PRO A 546 -11.47 2.61 19.91
N SER A 547 -10.83 2.77 21.07
CA SER A 547 -10.87 4.05 21.80
C SER A 547 -9.95 5.06 21.13
N ILE A 548 -10.44 6.28 20.91
CA ILE A 548 -9.70 7.38 20.27
C ILE A 548 -9.59 8.54 21.26
N ASN A 549 -8.38 8.78 21.75
CA ASN A 549 -8.07 9.89 22.65
C ASN A 549 -7.46 11.03 21.82
N LEU A 550 -8.13 12.18 21.81
CA LEU A 550 -7.66 13.41 21.16
C LEU A 550 -7.01 14.32 22.21
N TYR A 551 -5.81 14.78 21.89
CA TYR A 551 -5.08 15.81 22.62
C TYR A 551 -4.82 16.98 21.69
N VAL A 552 -4.81 18.18 22.25
CA VAL A 552 -4.57 19.42 21.50
C VAL A 552 -3.34 20.08 22.11
N GLU A 553 -2.29 20.17 21.32
CA GLU A 553 -1.01 20.70 21.75
C GLU A 553 -0.90 22.15 21.32
N ASP A 554 -0.93 23.06 22.29
CA ASP A 554 -0.65 24.47 22.07
C ASP A 554 0.85 24.71 22.25
N GLN A 555 1.58 24.89 21.17
CA GLN A 555 3.03 25.12 21.21
C GLN A 555 3.41 26.42 21.94
N SER A 556 2.44 27.29 22.24
CA SER A 556 2.67 28.49 23.03
C SER A 556 2.68 28.22 24.54
N ASP A 557 2.31 27.01 24.99
CA ASP A 557 2.35 26.53 26.37
C ASP A 557 3.73 26.78 27.04
N PRO A 558 3.78 27.20 28.32
CA PRO A 558 5.02 27.53 29.00
C PRO A 558 6.05 26.40 29.03
N ALA A 559 5.65 25.14 29.29
CA ALA A 559 6.57 24.01 29.33
C ALA A 559 7.07 23.63 27.93
N MET A 560 6.18 23.62 26.92
CA MET A 560 6.59 23.37 25.53
C MET A 560 7.57 24.43 25.02
N ARG A 561 7.32 25.71 25.36
CA ARG A 561 8.23 26.82 25.03
C ARG A 561 9.56 26.69 25.76
N LEU A 562 9.54 26.31 27.04
CA LEU A 562 10.73 26.06 27.84
C LEU A 562 11.62 25.01 27.16
N VAL A 563 11.08 23.83 26.88
CA VAL A 563 11.83 22.73 26.27
C VAL A 563 12.33 23.15 24.88
N SER A 564 11.47 23.71 24.02
CA SER A 564 11.87 24.10 22.67
C SER A 564 13.00 25.14 22.62
N GLU A 565 12.99 26.15 23.49
CA GLU A 565 14.09 27.13 23.59
C GLU A 565 15.40 26.49 24.04
N MET A 566 15.34 25.53 24.98
CA MET A 566 16.53 24.79 25.42
C MET A 566 17.08 23.88 24.32
N MET A 567 16.22 23.26 23.52
CA MET A 567 16.65 22.46 22.36
C MET A 567 17.29 23.33 21.27
N ILE A 568 16.75 24.53 21.03
CA ILE A 568 17.34 25.50 20.10
C ILE A 568 18.70 25.98 20.61
N LEU A 569 18.81 26.31 21.90
CA LEU A 569 20.06 26.71 22.53
C LEU A 569 21.13 25.61 22.42
N CYS A 570 20.77 24.36 22.68
CA CYS A 570 21.68 23.22 22.51
C CYS A 570 22.22 23.14 21.08
N GLY A 571 21.34 23.23 20.08
CA GLY A 571 21.73 23.14 18.68
C GLY A 571 22.60 24.32 18.21
N GLU A 572 22.36 25.52 18.73
CA GLU A 572 23.20 26.71 18.47
C GLU A 572 24.60 26.54 19.07
N VAL A 573 24.70 26.06 20.31
CA VAL A 573 25.98 25.83 20.98
C VAL A 573 26.79 24.74 20.27
N VAL A 574 26.18 23.62 19.92
CA VAL A 574 26.86 22.52 19.20
C VAL A 574 27.33 22.98 17.83
N ALA A 575 26.51 23.75 17.10
CA ALA A 575 26.91 24.32 15.82
C ALA A 575 28.07 25.32 15.97
N THR A 576 28.04 26.16 17.01
CA THR A 576 29.11 27.12 17.30
C THR A 576 30.41 26.40 17.65
N PHE A 577 30.34 25.38 18.50
CA PHE A 577 31.47 24.53 18.85
C PHE A 577 32.07 23.84 17.63
N GLY A 578 31.22 23.27 16.77
CA GLY A 578 31.66 22.65 15.52
C GLY A 578 32.34 23.64 14.59
N SER A 579 31.80 24.85 14.47
CA SER A 579 32.39 25.90 13.63
C SER A 579 33.77 26.34 14.13
N ILE A 580 33.93 26.59 15.43
CA ILE A 580 35.19 27.07 16.01
C ILE A 580 36.28 25.99 15.89
N ASN A 581 35.90 24.72 16.04
CA ASN A 581 36.83 23.59 16.02
C ASN A 581 36.97 22.92 14.64
N ASN A 582 36.39 23.50 13.58
CA ASN A 582 36.39 22.96 12.22
C ASN A 582 35.86 21.52 12.12
N ILE A 583 34.81 21.21 12.88
CA ILE A 583 34.12 19.91 12.84
C ILE A 583 33.05 19.95 11.75
N HIS A 584 33.07 18.98 10.85
CA HIS A 584 32.01 18.79 9.88
C HIS A 584 30.75 18.26 10.57
N LEU A 585 29.65 19.00 10.50
CA LEU A 585 28.36 18.66 11.08
C LEU A 585 27.26 18.89 10.05
N PRO A 586 26.08 18.27 10.19
CA PRO A 586 24.91 18.58 9.38
C PRO A 586 24.30 19.94 9.80
N TYR A 587 24.96 21.05 9.44
CA TYR A 587 24.52 22.41 9.77
C TYR A 587 23.21 22.70 9.05
N ARG A 588 22.14 22.94 9.81
CA ARG A 588 20.81 23.23 9.29
C ARG A 588 20.54 24.72 9.35
N GLY A 589 20.33 25.33 8.21
CA GLY A 589 20.06 26.77 8.09
C GLY A 589 18.89 27.06 7.17
N GLN A 590 18.52 28.32 7.10
CA GLN A 590 17.40 28.78 6.32
C GLN A 590 17.68 30.22 5.90
N THR A 591 17.76 30.46 4.59
CA THR A 591 17.96 31.81 4.07
C THR A 591 16.76 32.69 4.43
N LYS A 592 17.02 33.96 4.75
CA LYS A 592 15.95 34.92 5.07
C LYS A 592 15.01 35.04 3.88
N SER A 593 13.70 35.00 4.14
CA SER A 593 12.70 35.26 3.10
C SER A 593 12.84 36.69 2.57
N SER A 594 12.45 36.90 1.31
CA SER A 594 12.36 38.24 0.73
C SER A 594 11.22 39.07 1.34
N ILE A 595 10.25 38.42 1.96
CA ILE A 595 9.12 39.08 2.63
C ILE A 595 9.53 39.45 4.06
N SER A 596 9.37 40.72 4.43
CA SER A 596 9.62 41.20 5.79
C SER A 596 8.61 40.61 6.78
N VAL A 597 9.06 40.28 7.99
CA VAL A 597 8.19 39.85 9.10
C VAL A 597 7.12 40.91 9.39
N SER A 598 7.50 42.19 9.31
CA SER A 598 6.61 43.33 9.53
C SER A 598 5.44 43.42 8.53
N ALA A 599 5.52 42.70 7.40
CA ALA A 599 4.42 42.62 6.45
C ALA A 599 3.18 41.96 7.06
N PHE A 600 3.32 41.21 8.16
CA PHE A 600 2.25 40.46 8.82
C PHE A 600 1.82 41.06 10.17
N ASP A 601 2.34 42.22 10.56
CA ASP A 601 2.02 42.87 11.86
C ASP A 601 0.54 43.22 12.00
N HIS A 602 -0.15 43.42 10.87
CA HIS A 602 -1.59 43.67 10.81
C HIS A 602 -2.44 42.43 11.14
N LEU A 603 -1.86 41.23 11.15
CA LEU A 603 -2.54 39.99 11.54
C LEU A 603 -2.46 39.78 13.05
N PRO A 604 -3.48 39.20 13.70
CA PRO A 604 -3.44 38.94 15.14
C PRO A 604 -2.38 37.91 15.53
N GLU A 605 -1.80 38.07 16.72
CA GLU A 605 -0.84 37.12 17.28
C GLU A 605 -1.42 35.71 17.45
N GLY A 606 -0.55 34.71 17.45
CA GLY A 606 -0.93 33.31 17.52
C GLY A 606 -1.12 32.66 16.14
N PRO A 607 -1.95 31.60 16.03
CA PRO A 607 -1.94 30.71 14.88
C PRO A 607 -2.21 31.36 13.52
N ALA A 608 -2.98 32.45 13.47
CA ALA A 608 -3.24 33.18 12.23
C ALA A 608 -1.98 33.81 11.64
N ARG A 609 -1.22 34.57 12.45
CA ARG A 609 0.06 35.17 12.05
C ARG A 609 1.14 34.10 11.85
N SER A 610 1.22 33.10 12.73
CA SER A 610 2.13 31.95 12.59
C SER A 610 1.93 31.23 11.25
N SER A 611 0.69 30.94 10.85
CA SER A 611 0.36 30.32 9.55
C SER A 611 0.79 31.17 8.36
N ALA A 612 0.66 32.51 8.46
CA ALA A 612 1.13 33.42 7.43
C ALA A 612 2.66 33.42 7.30
N PHE A 613 3.37 33.45 8.43
CA PHE A 613 4.83 33.33 8.44
C PHE A 613 5.30 32.03 7.80
N VAL A 614 4.74 30.89 8.23
CA VAL A 614 5.17 29.58 7.74
C VAL A 614 5.04 29.46 6.22
N ARG A 615 3.99 30.04 5.64
CA ARG A 615 3.80 30.08 4.18
C ARG A 615 4.78 30.99 3.44
N ALA A 616 5.29 32.03 4.09
CA ALA A 616 6.25 32.97 3.51
C ALA A 616 7.71 32.52 3.65
N MET A 617 7.98 31.50 4.47
CA MET A 617 9.31 30.99 4.72
C MET A 617 9.86 30.15 3.55
N ARG A 618 11.18 30.18 3.41
CA ARG A 618 11.90 29.23 2.55
C ARG A 618 12.11 27.91 3.28
N ALA A 619 12.32 26.82 2.53
CA ALA A 619 12.70 25.57 3.16
C ALA A 619 14.07 25.70 3.85
N ALA A 620 14.26 24.94 4.93
CA ALA A 620 15.57 24.79 5.53
C ALA A 620 16.46 23.91 4.63
N GLU A 621 17.75 24.25 4.59
CA GLU A 621 18.80 23.57 3.86
C GLU A 621 19.84 23.04 4.84
N MET A 622 20.64 22.07 4.39
CA MET A 622 21.76 21.53 5.17
C MET A 622 23.07 21.78 4.42
N GLU A 623 24.06 22.26 5.16
CA GLU A 623 25.44 22.47 4.72
C GLU A 623 26.36 21.63 5.61
N PHE A 624 27.43 21.06 5.06
CA PHE A 624 28.26 20.07 5.77
C PHE A 624 29.67 20.55 6.08
N LYS A 625 30.10 21.64 5.43
CA LYS A 625 31.44 22.21 5.60
C LYS A 625 31.47 23.42 6.51
N ARG A 626 30.43 24.26 6.44
CA ARG A 626 30.39 25.54 7.14
C ARG A 626 29.02 25.77 7.75
N PRO A 627 28.95 26.44 8.91
CA PRO A 627 27.68 26.85 9.47
C PRO A 627 26.93 27.80 8.53
N ILE A 628 25.62 27.68 8.55
CA ILE A 628 24.68 28.55 7.84
C ILE A 628 23.67 29.12 8.81
N ARG A 629 23.30 30.41 8.61
CA ARG A 629 22.33 31.10 9.46
C ARG A 629 20.96 30.44 9.36
N HIS A 630 20.28 30.30 10.49
CA HIS A 630 18.89 29.86 10.51
C HIS A 630 17.97 31.06 10.76
N ALA A 631 17.45 31.66 9.68
CA ALA A 631 16.71 32.92 9.78
C ALA A 631 15.48 32.87 10.68
N ALA A 632 14.60 31.87 10.53
CA ALA A 632 13.40 31.77 11.38
C ALA A 632 13.72 31.50 12.86
N LEU A 633 14.86 30.87 13.16
CA LEU A 633 15.28 30.65 14.54
C LEU A 633 16.08 31.84 15.11
N GLY A 634 16.43 32.84 14.31
CA GLY A 634 17.22 33.99 14.77
C GLY A 634 18.62 33.64 15.28
N VAL A 635 19.19 32.48 14.91
CA VAL A 635 20.51 32.04 15.37
C VAL A 635 21.54 32.07 14.23
N PRO A 636 22.82 32.38 14.52
CA PRO A 636 23.87 32.48 13.52
C PRO A 636 24.22 31.13 12.88
N CYS A 637 24.03 30.04 13.61
CA CYS A 637 24.23 28.68 13.13
C CYS A 637 23.42 27.70 13.99
N TYR A 638 23.07 26.54 13.43
CA TYR A 638 22.24 25.55 14.11
C TYR A 638 22.52 24.13 13.60
N VAL A 639 22.52 23.16 14.52
CA VAL A 639 22.61 21.72 14.25
C VAL A 639 21.52 21.04 15.07
N GLN A 640 20.82 20.08 14.47
CA GLN A 640 19.96 19.19 15.24
C GLN A 640 20.84 18.20 16.01
N PHE A 641 20.75 18.23 17.34
CA PHE A 641 21.59 17.41 18.21
C PHE A 641 20.83 16.68 19.33
N THR A 642 19.58 17.07 19.58
CA THR A 642 18.84 16.73 20.80
C THR A 642 17.93 15.52 20.66
N SER A 643 18.00 14.78 19.55
CA SER A 643 17.17 13.57 19.39
C SER A 643 17.90 12.40 18.72
N PRO A 644 19.09 12.00 19.21
CA PRO A 644 19.93 10.99 18.56
C PRO A 644 19.37 9.56 18.60
N ILE A 645 18.41 9.25 19.47
CA ILE A 645 17.73 7.94 19.48
C ILE A 645 16.73 7.86 18.32
N ARG A 646 15.96 8.94 18.06
CA ARG A 646 14.90 8.97 17.02
C ARG A 646 15.27 9.62 15.69
N ARG A 647 16.42 10.30 15.58
CA ARG A 647 16.88 10.96 14.34
C ARG A 647 18.33 10.60 14.05
N TYR A 648 18.55 9.90 12.94
CA TYR A 648 19.90 9.46 12.56
C TYR A 648 20.85 10.64 12.26
N VAL A 649 20.32 11.78 11.79
CA VAL A 649 21.13 12.98 11.52
C VAL A 649 21.73 13.54 12.81
N ASP A 650 21.00 13.50 13.93
CA ASP A 650 21.50 13.88 15.24
C ASP A 650 22.59 12.91 15.72
N LEU A 651 22.40 11.60 15.50
CA LEU A 651 23.40 10.58 15.80
C LEU A 651 24.73 10.81 15.05
N LEU A 652 24.67 11.23 13.78
CA LEU A 652 25.87 11.62 13.03
C LEU A 652 26.62 12.78 13.69
N ALA A 653 25.89 13.79 14.19
CA ALA A 653 26.49 14.90 14.91
C ALA A 653 27.13 14.42 16.23
N HIS A 654 26.48 13.49 16.95
CA HIS A 654 27.04 12.85 18.16
C HIS A 654 28.36 12.15 17.85
N TYR A 655 28.44 11.36 16.77
CA TYR A 655 29.69 10.69 16.38
C TYR A 655 30.84 11.65 16.13
N GLN A 656 30.57 12.77 15.45
CA GLN A 656 31.58 13.79 15.16
C GLN A 656 32.06 14.48 16.43
N ILE A 657 31.13 14.94 17.28
CA ILE A 657 31.44 15.62 18.53
C ILE A 657 32.23 14.71 19.47
N LYS A 658 31.79 13.47 19.67
CA LYS A 658 32.46 12.54 20.58
C LYS A 658 33.87 12.15 20.12
N SER A 659 34.06 11.90 18.83
CA SER A 659 35.38 11.66 18.27
C SER A 659 36.33 12.84 18.53
N PHE A 660 35.83 14.06 18.33
CA PHE A 660 36.60 15.27 18.60
C PHE A 660 36.95 15.41 20.08
N LEU A 661 35.99 15.20 20.99
CA LEU A 661 36.23 15.24 22.44
C LEU A 661 37.27 14.19 22.91
N ARG A 662 37.39 13.08 22.18
CA ARG A 662 38.43 12.07 22.45
C ARG A 662 39.82 12.43 21.90
N GLY A 663 39.92 13.42 21.01
CA GLY A 663 41.12 13.71 20.24
C GLY A 663 41.35 12.73 19.07
N GLU A 664 40.29 12.04 18.64
CA GLU A 664 40.32 11.05 17.56
C GLU A 664 39.96 11.68 16.21
N PRO A 665 40.44 11.11 15.08
CA PRO A 665 40.06 11.58 13.76
C PRO A 665 38.55 11.44 13.54
N LEU A 666 37.94 12.49 12.97
CA LEU A 666 36.52 12.55 12.66
C LEU A 666 36.07 11.32 11.83
N PRO A 667 35.00 10.61 12.24
CA PRO A 667 34.61 9.34 11.63
C PRO A 667 34.06 9.46 10.20
N PHE A 668 33.62 10.66 9.81
CA PHE A 668 33.10 10.96 8.49
C PHE A 668 33.65 12.29 7.96
N SER A 669 33.99 12.31 6.67
CA SER A 669 34.23 13.53 5.93
C SER A 669 32.94 14.29 5.63
N SER A 670 33.04 15.57 5.23
CA SER A 670 31.86 16.37 4.84
C SER A 670 31.07 15.72 3.69
N GLY A 671 31.76 15.13 2.71
CA GLY A 671 31.11 14.48 1.56
C GLY A 671 30.43 13.16 1.93
N GLU A 672 30.99 12.41 2.88
CA GLU A 672 30.31 11.23 3.43
C GLU A 672 29.06 11.62 4.21
N LEU A 673 29.12 12.66 5.05
CA LEU A 673 27.94 13.16 5.76
C LEU A 673 26.84 13.59 4.78
N GLU A 674 27.19 14.34 3.74
CA GLU A 674 26.25 14.77 2.70
C GLU A 674 25.57 13.58 2.01
N GLY A 675 26.36 12.59 1.58
CA GLY A 675 25.86 11.37 0.95
C GLY A 675 24.92 10.57 1.86
N ILE A 676 25.30 10.39 3.13
CA ILE A 676 24.50 9.67 4.12
C ILE A 676 23.20 10.41 4.41
N VAL A 677 23.25 11.72 4.65
CA VAL A 677 22.06 12.54 4.95
C VAL A 677 21.10 12.58 3.74
N CYS A 678 21.62 12.61 2.52
CA CYS A 678 20.80 12.49 1.31
C CYS A 678 19.96 11.19 1.30
N LEU A 679 20.59 10.05 1.61
CA LEU A 679 19.92 8.75 1.69
C LEU A 679 18.91 8.70 2.85
N VAL A 680 19.32 9.13 4.04
CA VAL A 680 18.46 9.17 5.24
C VAL A 680 17.22 10.03 5.00
N ASN A 681 17.35 11.17 4.31
CA ASN A 681 16.23 12.05 3.99
C ASN A 681 15.18 11.42 3.06
N LEU A 682 15.52 10.39 2.28
CA LEU A 682 14.52 9.60 1.54
C LEU A 682 13.61 8.83 2.52
N HIS A 683 14.20 8.15 3.50
CA HIS A 683 13.48 7.38 4.51
C HIS A 683 12.70 8.28 5.47
N VAL A 684 13.27 9.40 5.91
CA VAL A 684 12.58 10.38 6.76
C VAL A 684 11.35 10.95 6.07
N ARG A 685 11.38 11.19 4.74
CA ARG A 685 10.20 11.64 3.99
C ARG A 685 9.09 10.59 3.97
N VAL A 686 9.46 9.32 3.81
CA VAL A 686 8.52 8.20 3.86
C VAL A 686 7.90 8.09 5.26
N ALA A 687 8.71 8.10 6.32
CA ALA A 687 8.26 8.09 7.70
C ALA A 687 7.26 9.23 7.98
N LYS A 688 7.62 10.48 7.66
CA LYS A 688 6.74 11.65 7.84
C LYS A 688 5.42 11.51 7.10
N LYS A 689 5.44 11.01 5.86
CA LYS A 689 4.22 10.79 5.08
C LYS A 689 3.27 9.82 5.79
N ILE A 690 3.78 8.70 6.30
CA ILE A 690 2.98 7.69 7.02
C ILE A 690 2.42 8.25 8.33
N GLN A 691 3.25 9.00 9.07
CA GLN A 691 2.79 9.65 10.31
C GLN A 691 1.64 10.62 10.03
N SER A 692 1.80 11.50 9.05
CA SER A 692 0.77 12.48 8.68
C SER A 692 -0.49 11.82 8.10
N SER A 693 -0.37 10.82 7.23
CA SER A 693 -1.54 10.12 6.67
C SER A 693 -2.28 9.33 7.73
N SER A 694 -1.56 8.67 8.65
CA SER A 694 -2.16 7.94 9.76
C SER A 694 -2.86 8.88 10.75
N LEU A 695 -2.22 9.98 11.14
CA LEU A 695 -2.84 10.99 12.00
C LEU A 695 -4.12 11.55 11.34
N ARG A 696 -4.05 11.88 10.05
CA ARG A 696 -5.20 12.38 9.29
C ARG A 696 -6.34 11.37 9.23
N TYR A 697 -6.05 10.10 8.97
CA TYR A 697 -7.05 9.02 9.01
C TYR A 697 -7.79 8.99 10.36
N TRP A 698 -7.06 9.02 11.47
CA TRP A 698 -7.66 8.95 12.80
C TRP A 698 -8.40 10.21 13.21
N LEU A 699 -7.98 11.39 12.73
CA LEU A 699 -8.75 12.64 12.92
C LEU A 699 -10.09 12.57 12.19
N LEU A 700 -10.12 12.07 10.96
CA LEU A 700 -11.37 11.87 10.22
C LEU A 700 -12.26 10.82 10.90
N GLU A 701 -11.66 9.77 11.46
CA GLU A 701 -12.40 8.75 12.19
C GLU A 701 -12.98 9.30 13.50
N TYR A 702 -12.23 10.15 14.20
CA TYR A 702 -12.73 10.92 15.33
C TYR A 702 -13.95 11.76 14.95
N PHE A 703 -13.87 12.55 13.87
CA PHE A 703 -14.98 13.37 13.41
C PHE A 703 -16.19 12.55 12.96
N ARG A 704 -15.98 11.43 12.28
CA ARG A 704 -17.05 10.53 11.83
C ARG A 704 -17.91 10.01 12.99
N ARG A 705 -17.33 9.92 14.20
CA ARG A 705 -18.01 9.47 15.43
C ARG A 705 -18.68 10.60 16.21
N GLN A 706 -18.42 11.86 15.86
CA GLN A 706 -19.03 12.98 16.56
C GLN A 706 -20.51 13.16 16.14
N PRO A 707 -21.37 13.68 17.02
CA PRO A 707 -22.72 14.07 16.65
C PRO A 707 -22.69 15.09 15.50
N ARG A 708 -23.56 14.93 14.50
CA ARG A 708 -23.59 15.83 13.31
C ARG A 708 -23.87 17.30 13.66
N GLU A 709 -24.58 17.53 14.76
CA GLU A 709 -24.94 18.86 15.25
C GLU A 709 -23.86 19.46 16.16
N ARG A 710 -22.78 18.72 16.46
CA ARG A 710 -21.67 19.23 17.26
C ARG A 710 -21.02 20.39 16.53
N LYS A 711 -21.06 21.55 17.17
CA LYS A 711 -20.37 22.75 16.74
C LYS A 711 -18.91 22.72 17.19
N PHE A 712 -18.04 23.28 16.37
CA PHE A 712 -16.62 23.46 16.67
C PHE A 712 -16.25 24.93 16.48
N CYS A 713 -15.44 25.45 17.39
CA CYS A 713 -14.81 26.75 17.21
C CYS A 713 -13.70 26.69 16.16
N ALA A 714 -13.79 27.55 15.15
CA ALA A 714 -12.81 27.64 14.08
C ALA A 714 -12.26 29.07 13.93
N LEU A 715 -10.93 29.18 13.86
CA LEU A 715 -10.19 30.42 13.63
C LEU A 715 -9.96 30.61 12.11
N ILE A 716 -10.31 31.76 11.56
CA ILE A 716 -10.00 32.10 10.17
C ILE A 716 -8.50 32.39 10.02
N LEU A 717 -7.77 31.50 9.35
CA LEU A 717 -6.34 31.67 9.10
C LEU A 717 -6.06 32.56 7.87
N ARG A 718 -6.88 32.43 6.83
CA ARG A 718 -6.81 33.26 5.60
C ARG A 718 -8.03 33.04 4.72
N PHE A 719 -8.29 33.98 3.82
CA PHE A 719 -9.19 33.77 2.69
C PHE A 719 -8.42 33.15 1.51
N ILE A 720 -9.00 32.12 0.89
CA ILE A 720 -8.46 31.42 -0.28
C ILE A 720 -8.97 32.11 -1.54
N LYS A 721 -10.29 32.21 -1.66
CA LYS A 721 -10.99 32.86 -2.78
C LYS A 721 -12.38 33.29 -2.33
N ASP A 722 -12.72 34.56 -2.54
CA ASP A 722 -14.00 35.15 -2.14
C ASP A 722 -14.31 34.85 -0.66
N ARG A 723 -15.39 34.11 -0.39
CA ARG A 723 -15.83 33.67 0.94
C ARG A 723 -15.24 32.32 1.37
N MET A 724 -14.48 31.63 0.54
CA MET A 724 -13.80 30.39 0.95
C MET A 724 -12.59 30.72 1.84
N ALA A 725 -12.61 30.27 3.08
CA ALA A 725 -11.56 30.48 4.07
C ALA A 725 -10.85 29.18 4.42
N ALA A 726 -9.56 29.30 4.74
CA ALA A 726 -8.82 28.27 5.46
C ALA A 726 -9.01 28.50 6.96
N LEU A 727 -9.41 27.45 7.66
CA LEU A 727 -9.83 27.47 9.05
C LEU A 727 -8.92 26.58 9.89
N LEU A 728 -8.69 26.93 11.14
CA LEU A 728 -8.11 26.06 12.16
C LEU A 728 -9.20 25.74 13.19
N LEU A 729 -9.60 24.47 13.29
CA LEU A 729 -10.55 24.02 14.32
C LEU A 729 -9.79 23.95 15.65
N VAL A 730 -9.93 24.96 16.48
CA VAL A 730 -9.06 25.21 17.64
C VAL A 730 -9.16 24.09 18.68
N GLU A 731 -10.36 23.54 18.87
CA GLU A 731 -10.63 22.41 19.78
C GLU A 731 -10.03 21.07 19.34
N VAL A 732 -9.48 21.01 18.11
CA VAL A 732 -8.92 19.78 17.55
C VAL A 732 -7.49 19.98 17.04
N GLY A 733 -7.10 21.18 16.62
CA GLY A 733 -5.80 21.47 16.01
C GLY A 733 -5.70 21.15 14.51
N ILE A 734 -6.80 20.77 13.85
CA ILE A 734 -6.80 20.45 12.42
C ILE A 734 -7.17 21.66 11.56
N GLN A 735 -6.52 21.80 10.40
CA GLN A 735 -6.93 22.77 9.39
C GLN A 735 -7.97 22.19 8.42
N ALA A 736 -8.97 22.99 8.08
CA ALA A 736 -10.00 22.68 7.09
C ALA A 736 -10.30 23.91 6.22
N SER A 737 -11.21 23.77 5.26
CA SER A 737 -11.69 24.90 4.46
C SER A 737 -13.20 24.88 4.35
N ALA A 738 -13.83 26.04 4.48
CA ALA A 738 -15.27 26.23 4.34
C ALA A 738 -15.58 27.60 3.73
N SER A 739 -16.78 27.74 3.15
CA SER A 739 -17.32 29.05 2.80
C SER A 739 -17.81 29.73 4.08
N VAL A 740 -17.41 30.98 4.30
CA VAL A 740 -17.75 31.75 5.51
C VAL A 740 -18.48 33.04 5.15
N SER A 741 -19.54 33.34 5.87
CA SER A 741 -20.43 34.47 5.68
C SER A 741 -20.35 35.46 6.84
N SER A 742 -20.24 34.94 8.07
CA SER A 742 -20.22 35.73 9.31
C SER A 742 -18.83 36.34 9.57
N GLY A 743 -17.77 35.54 9.42
CA GLY A 743 -16.38 36.00 9.51
C GLY A 743 -16.00 36.93 8.35
N LYS A 744 -15.42 38.08 8.68
CA LYS A 744 -15.03 39.12 7.70
C LYS A 744 -13.53 39.33 7.62
N HIS A 745 -12.80 39.00 8.68
CA HIS A 745 -11.37 39.26 8.79
C HIS A 745 -10.60 38.00 9.18
N ILE A 746 -9.30 38.02 8.89
CA ILE A 746 -8.36 36.99 9.36
C ILE A 746 -8.25 37.11 10.88
N GLY A 747 -8.35 35.99 11.57
CA GLY A 747 -8.36 35.90 13.02
C GLY A 747 -9.75 35.96 13.67
N ASP A 748 -10.81 36.17 12.88
CA ASP A 748 -12.18 36.02 13.39
C ASP A 748 -12.42 34.56 13.80
N MET A 749 -13.13 34.38 14.90
CA MET A 749 -13.63 33.08 15.37
C MET A 749 -15.06 32.87 14.84
N ILE A 750 -15.32 31.68 14.29
CA ILE A 750 -16.63 31.26 13.80
C ILE A 750 -17.01 29.88 14.34
N GLU A 751 -18.30 29.57 14.32
CA GLU A 751 -18.79 28.22 14.59
C GLU A 751 -18.96 27.44 13.29
N VAL A 752 -18.48 26.20 13.28
CA VAL A 752 -18.64 25.29 12.14
C VAL A 752 -19.17 23.93 12.57
N ILE A 753 -19.80 23.22 11.65
CA ILE A 753 -20.20 21.82 11.81
C ILE A 753 -19.47 20.95 10.78
N ILE A 754 -19.32 19.66 11.12
CA ILE A 754 -18.77 18.66 10.21
C ILE A 754 -19.92 17.99 9.46
N GLU A 755 -20.04 18.24 8.16
CA GLU A 755 -21.09 17.62 7.33
C GLU A 755 -20.77 16.16 7.04
N HIS A 756 -19.53 15.91 6.63
CA HIS A 756 -19.04 14.61 6.21
C HIS A 756 -17.57 14.43 6.60
N ALA A 757 -17.25 13.28 7.16
CA ALA A 757 -15.87 12.82 7.36
C ALA A 757 -15.77 11.37 6.89
N HIS A 758 -14.88 11.11 5.93
CA HIS A 758 -14.64 9.77 5.40
C HIS A 758 -13.15 9.42 5.47
N PRO A 759 -12.71 8.64 6.48
CA PRO A 759 -11.29 8.38 6.75
C PRO A 759 -10.54 7.73 5.59
N ARG A 760 -11.17 6.75 4.92
CA ARG A 760 -10.54 5.98 3.84
C ARG A 760 -10.39 6.75 2.53
N ASP A 761 -11.32 7.66 2.27
CA ASP A 761 -11.32 8.48 1.04
C ASP A 761 -10.67 9.86 1.29
N ASP A 762 -10.17 10.08 2.51
CA ASP A 762 -9.54 11.32 2.95
C ASP A 762 -10.41 12.59 2.80
N VAL A 763 -11.73 12.44 3.02
CA VAL A 763 -12.71 13.53 2.84
C VAL A 763 -13.08 14.15 4.19
N LEU A 764 -13.02 15.49 4.26
CA LEU A 764 -13.56 16.30 5.34
C LEU A 764 -14.33 17.49 4.76
N SER A 765 -15.63 17.53 5.00
CA SER A 765 -16.51 18.63 4.61
C SER A 765 -16.96 19.40 5.85
N VAL A 766 -16.77 20.72 5.81
CA VAL A 766 -17.05 21.64 6.91
C VAL A 766 -17.92 22.77 6.38
N SER A 767 -18.95 23.14 7.14
CA SER A 767 -19.79 24.31 6.86
C SER A 767 -19.94 25.20 8.08
N GLU A 768 -20.08 26.50 7.84
CA GLU A 768 -20.43 27.47 8.87
C GLU A 768 -21.87 27.26 9.33
N VAL A 769 -22.12 27.47 10.63
CA VAL A 769 -23.44 27.36 11.27
C VAL A 769 -24.39 28.48 10.85
#